data_AF-A0A231P1Z9-F1
#
_entry.id   AF-A0A231P1Z9-F1
#
_cell.length_a   1.000
_cell.length_b   1.000
_cell.length_c   1.000
_cell.angle_alpha   90.00
_cell.angle_beta   90.00
_cell.angle_gamma   90.00
#
_symmetry.space_group_name_H-M   'P 1'
#
loop_
_entity.id
_entity.type
_entity.pdbx_description
1 polymer ?
#
loop_
_entity_poly.entity_id
_entity_poly.type
_entity_poly.pdbx_seq_one_letter_code
_entity_poly.pdbx_strand_id
1 'polypeptide(L)'
;MLVNRILESDNKPSDTSLFDPSLHPHGIKELVATPVSRMAYAVINLLRNLQVGRTQARDRLLALQTLYDEVLNSAHSTLRRNTARVLMQIMKSIVRAHDNPLEQLKLAHDFRRTVQGTPRVVRRMLARYHLPEMPEAWNQIAFDDHVYDANTKGRKTPTHLIMDAWIKGLRSLTVAYEYWVQPDAAREILRAAEITGIAVRIGLEFQVPFYGRFVSLFWIPRGFSSHEDFLEFLHSPKVAEMMKRGREVLRWRRDRVLHCLSLWNEHQRPRMEAAWGVEIPELSADDFLRFVGRGQASSLHLAEGLHRHVQPALRQRAARLAEIDDAVSRAELAVLERMGPEHIAEEWLSAALHPELPDLDSPPPHEEMPHLMRLSMFELTRELAELTPGYRLVLCTSGLSVEDVAELLWDAKGNITHLEIFNMKSWMERQQTNLKPISELQQAFNEGLGPRVKQMIRQMARRMRTVDEERAAKFRDILHNVPKLWEHYRHKPLGSRLGTSSASRITYGMGFVIKDTLPNGRFTAHKGRGQQQFEIPICSPVEEVYSYAKPRNPTSWQRLASCLHWLPGCRHLGLERRKTWKTASEDFRVCGQGNVINLGGLSTATGNNLLGKKQQADPRPPGFAYLNSSFCNWLKVLLGFVPAFFSFLYTQDWWVLAWGGTFIWFGITGVRNVVQMVLAAKGATRDTLIHWKDQVSVSRLCDSLMYTGISVLLLEVLVRVWLLDRTMGITVAQNPWTVFTVLNIINGFYICAHNVFRGFPKEAAIGNLFRSALAIPVSSIYGYTLQYGLEGLGVLNPEIYLVPSAAVVSKMASDTVAALIEGYADSQVNLRMRRWDYKSKLNNLFDCYTRLELLFPHEDALIKLARPGGLQGSGGIKGKELERAFIVNALDLMYIWFYQPRAQDAFRQVARALPEADRNVLARSQLVLTREREISQLLVDGLLGRNFSRPLAFFLDKRKAYLRSLGRMCRPGKMKEPGGPR
;
A
#
# COMPACT_ATOMS: atom_id res chain seq x y z
N MET A 1 6.04 8.51 25.78
CA MET A 1 6.51 7.87 24.52
C MET A 1 7.17 8.90 23.61
N LEU A 2 8.06 8.50 22.69
CA LEU A 2 8.57 9.37 21.61
C LEU A 2 7.41 9.99 20.80
N VAL A 3 6.37 9.20 20.53
CA VAL A 3 5.17 9.63 19.79
C VAL A 3 4.45 10.78 20.50
N ASN A 4 4.19 10.68 21.81
CA ASN A 4 3.51 11.72 22.57
C ASN A 4 4.35 13.00 22.69
N ARG A 5 5.67 12.87 22.92
CA ARG A 5 6.59 14.01 22.86
C ARG A 5 6.57 14.74 21.51
N ILE A 6 6.45 13.98 20.42
CA ILE A 6 6.31 14.59 19.09
C ILE A 6 4.95 15.26 19.01
N LEU A 7 3.83 14.60 19.36
CA LEU A 7 2.48 15.16 19.30
C LEU A 7 2.31 16.44 20.14
N GLU A 8 2.97 16.53 21.28
CA GLU A 8 2.95 17.65 22.24
C GLU A 8 3.92 18.79 21.88
N SER A 9 4.85 18.59 20.94
CA SER A 9 5.81 19.63 20.54
C SER A 9 5.17 20.76 19.70
N ASP A 10 5.40 22.01 20.13
CA ASP A 10 4.88 23.24 19.53
C ASP A 10 5.45 23.57 18.13
N ASN A 11 4.63 24.28 17.34
CA ASN A 11 4.76 24.69 15.93
C ASN A 11 6.02 25.51 15.54
N LYS A 12 7.23 25.15 15.94
CA LYS A 12 8.44 25.79 15.39
C LYS A 12 8.82 25.15 14.05
N PRO A 13 8.86 25.90 12.93
CA PRO A 13 9.21 25.37 11.60
C PRO A 13 10.65 24.83 11.50
N SER A 14 11.51 25.13 12.48
CA SER A 14 12.84 24.53 12.64
C SER A 14 12.82 23.10 13.22
N ASP A 15 11.71 22.66 13.82
CA ASP A 15 11.55 21.31 14.40
C ASP A 15 10.70 20.37 13.50
N THR A 16 10.12 20.88 12.39
CA THR A 16 9.17 20.15 11.52
C THR A 16 9.79 19.17 10.51
N SER A 17 11.10 19.18 10.32
CA SER A 17 11.80 18.12 9.58
C SER A 17 13.08 17.70 10.30
N LEU A 18 13.01 16.64 11.12
CA LEU A 18 14.20 16.04 11.75
C LEU A 18 15.29 15.65 10.74
N PHE A 19 14.91 15.38 9.48
CA PHE A 19 15.81 15.00 8.39
C PHE A 19 15.36 15.64 7.07
N ASP A 20 16.32 15.94 6.21
CA ASP A 20 16.04 16.30 4.83
C ASP A 20 15.27 15.17 4.09
N PRO A 21 14.10 15.46 3.50
CA PRO A 21 13.29 14.48 2.75
C PRO A 21 14.02 13.80 1.60
N SER A 22 15.05 14.43 1.03
CA SER A 22 15.83 13.89 -0.10
C SER A 22 16.80 12.77 0.29
N LEU A 23 17.02 12.55 1.61
CA LEU A 23 17.90 11.51 2.14
C LEU A 23 17.29 10.11 1.98
N HIS A 24 18.10 9.15 1.51
CA HIS A 24 17.70 7.78 1.29
C HIS A 24 17.38 7.05 2.60
N PRO A 25 16.29 6.28 2.70
CA PRO A 25 16.00 5.40 3.85
C PRO A 25 17.19 4.56 4.32
N HIS A 26 17.96 3.98 3.41
CA HIS A 26 19.19 3.22 3.71
C HIS A 26 20.49 4.04 3.60
N GLY A 27 20.38 5.36 3.62
CA GLY A 27 21.46 6.32 3.47
C GLY A 27 22.00 6.83 4.81
N ILE A 28 22.70 7.97 4.77
CA ILE A 28 23.50 8.47 5.90
C ILE A 28 22.68 8.73 7.18
N LYS A 29 21.35 8.90 7.07
CA LYS A 29 20.45 9.07 8.22
C LYS A 29 20.35 7.86 9.16
N GLU A 30 20.78 6.67 8.74
CA GLU A 30 20.88 5.51 9.64
C GLU A 30 21.90 5.70 10.76
N LEU A 31 22.91 6.57 10.59
CA LEU A 31 23.86 6.91 11.66
C LEU A 31 23.22 7.67 12.83
N VAL A 32 22.04 8.27 12.59
CA VAL A 32 21.37 9.16 13.53
C VAL A 32 20.12 8.54 14.13
N ALA A 33 19.32 7.83 13.33
CA ALA A 33 18.05 7.28 13.79
C ALA A 33 17.77 5.87 13.26
N THR A 34 17.19 5.05 14.15
CA THR A 34 16.75 3.69 13.80
C THR A 34 15.61 3.72 12.77
N PRO A 35 15.47 2.70 11.91
CA PRO A 35 14.40 2.64 10.91
C PRO A 35 13.00 2.79 11.52
N VAL A 36 12.76 2.17 12.67
CA VAL A 36 11.49 2.25 13.43
C VAL A 36 11.18 3.70 13.82
N SER A 37 12.17 4.45 14.31
CA SER A 37 12.00 5.85 14.70
C SER A 37 11.74 6.75 13.49
N ARG A 38 12.45 6.52 12.38
CA ARG A 38 12.29 7.29 11.14
C ARG A 38 10.90 7.09 10.52
N MET A 39 10.44 5.84 10.46
CA MET A 39 9.07 5.52 10.03
C MET A 39 8.03 6.18 10.92
N ALA A 40 8.18 6.08 12.25
CA ALA A 40 7.24 6.72 13.17
C ALA A 40 7.18 8.23 12.96
N TYR A 41 8.34 8.89 12.81
CA TYR A 41 8.39 10.32 12.55
C TYR A 41 7.74 10.70 11.21
N ALA A 42 8.03 9.96 10.13
CA ALA A 42 7.45 10.22 8.81
C ALA A 42 5.91 10.11 8.83
N VAL A 43 5.36 9.12 9.54
CA VAL A 43 3.90 9.00 9.67
C VAL A 43 3.31 10.12 10.52
N ILE A 44 3.93 10.46 11.65
CA ILE A 44 3.41 11.53 12.53
C ILE A 44 3.44 12.88 11.77
N ASN A 45 4.52 13.16 11.05
CA ASN A 45 4.63 14.35 10.22
C ASN A 45 3.53 14.39 9.16
N LEU A 46 3.27 13.27 8.48
CA LEU A 46 2.17 13.19 7.53
C LEU A 46 0.82 13.42 8.22
N LEU A 47 0.51 12.72 9.30
CA LEU A 47 -0.79 12.83 9.98
C LEU A 47 -1.05 14.24 10.51
N ARG A 48 0.00 14.94 10.99
CA ARG A 48 -0.06 16.36 11.34
C ARG A 48 -0.38 17.21 10.11
N ASN A 49 0.34 17.01 9.01
CA ASN A 49 0.15 17.79 7.78
C ASN A 49 -1.17 17.46 7.06
N LEU A 50 -1.79 16.31 7.31
CA LEU A 50 -3.07 15.93 6.74
C LEU A 50 -4.27 16.61 7.43
N GLN A 51 -4.08 17.27 8.59
CA GLN A 51 -5.16 18.02 9.24
C GLN A 51 -5.58 19.23 8.40
N VAL A 52 -6.88 19.32 8.11
CA VAL A 52 -7.47 20.34 7.23
C VAL A 52 -7.28 21.73 7.84
N GLY A 53 -6.85 22.71 7.01
CA GLY A 53 -6.82 24.13 7.37
C GLY A 53 -5.50 24.69 7.91
N ARG A 54 -4.48 23.86 8.18
CA ARG A 54 -3.22 24.32 8.83
C ARG A 54 -1.95 24.29 7.96
N THR A 55 -1.94 23.55 6.84
CA THR A 55 -0.70 23.28 6.07
C THR A 55 -0.88 23.43 4.57
N GLN A 56 0.20 23.79 3.87
CA GLN A 56 0.19 23.93 2.40
C GLN A 56 0.19 22.54 1.72
N ALA A 57 -0.34 22.47 0.49
CA ALA A 57 -0.36 21.22 -0.28
C ALA A 57 1.05 20.65 -0.51
N ARG A 58 2.05 21.52 -0.66
CA ARG A 58 3.46 21.14 -0.80
C ARG A 58 3.96 20.33 0.39
N ASP A 59 3.66 20.75 1.61
CA ASP A 59 4.12 20.06 2.83
C ASP A 59 3.47 18.69 3.00
N ARG A 60 2.19 18.57 2.61
CA ARG A 60 1.47 17.29 2.57
C ARG A 60 2.10 16.31 1.60
N LEU A 61 2.38 16.75 0.37
CA LEU A 61 3.00 15.91 -0.66
C LEU A 61 4.39 15.46 -0.25
N LEU A 62 5.19 16.38 0.30
CA LEU A 62 6.54 16.08 0.76
C LEU A 62 6.54 15.10 1.94
N ALA A 63 5.59 15.24 2.88
CA ALA A 63 5.41 14.28 3.96
C ALA A 63 4.95 12.91 3.44
N LEU A 64 4.06 12.86 2.43
CA LEU A 64 3.62 11.61 1.80
C LEU A 64 4.78 10.90 1.10
N GLN A 65 5.60 11.64 0.34
CA GLN A 65 6.76 11.10 -0.33
C GLN A 65 7.77 10.53 0.67
N THR A 66 8.12 11.32 1.69
CA THR A 66 9.05 10.89 2.76
C THR A 66 8.57 9.59 3.39
N LEU A 67 7.28 9.52 3.73
CA LEU A 67 6.69 8.33 4.29
C LEU A 67 6.73 7.15 3.33
N TYR A 68 6.28 7.35 2.09
CA TYR A 68 6.20 6.28 1.09
C TYR A 68 7.58 5.64 0.88
N ASP A 69 8.62 6.47 0.75
CA ASP A 69 10.00 6.03 0.62
C ASP A 69 10.47 5.29 1.88
N GLU A 70 10.21 5.82 3.07
CA GLU A 70 10.61 5.16 4.32
C GLU A 70 9.97 3.79 4.50
N VAL A 71 8.66 3.69 4.24
CA VAL A 71 7.91 2.47 4.52
C VAL A 71 8.20 1.40 3.45
N LEU A 72 8.33 1.76 2.18
CA LEU A 72 8.64 0.79 1.12
C LEU A 72 10.09 0.35 1.08
N ASN A 73 11.04 1.20 1.46
CA ASN A 73 12.45 0.83 1.39
C ASN A 73 12.90 0.08 2.65
N SER A 74 12.35 0.37 3.83
CA SER A 74 12.83 -0.26 5.08
C SER A 74 12.34 -1.70 5.30
N ALA A 75 11.33 -2.18 4.57
CA ALA A 75 10.79 -3.53 4.75
C ALA A 75 11.70 -4.59 4.08
N HIS A 76 12.49 -5.30 4.90
CA HIS A 76 13.42 -6.36 4.49
C HIS A 76 12.72 -7.70 4.14
N SER A 77 11.44 -7.67 3.75
CA SER A 77 10.61 -8.88 3.67
C SER A 77 10.12 -9.22 2.27
N THR A 78 9.72 -10.48 2.12
CA THR A 78 9.02 -10.98 0.93
C THR A 78 7.63 -10.36 0.77
N LEU A 79 7.05 -9.79 1.84
CA LEU A 79 5.75 -9.11 1.86
C LEU A 79 5.91 -7.60 2.04
N ARG A 80 6.82 -6.98 1.29
CA ARG A 80 7.23 -5.58 1.45
C ARG A 80 6.05 -4.61 1.43
N ARG A 81 5.20 -4.68 0.40
CA ARG A 81 4.08 -3.76 0.22
C ARG A 81 2.98 -4.01 1.26
N ASN A 82 2.69 -5.27 1.58
CA ASN A 82 1.72 -5.59 2.62
C ASN A 82 2.19 -5.17 4.02
N THR A 83 3.48 -5.36 4.33
CA THR A 83 4.10 -4.88 5.57
C THR A 83 3.90 -3.37 5.69
N ALA A 84 4.16 -2.65 4.62
CA ALA A 84 4.03 -1.20 4.58
C ALA A 84 2.60 -0.72 4.87
N ARG A 85 1.59 -1.33 4.23
CA ARG A 85 0.16 -1.01 4.46
C ARG A 85 -0.24 -1.23 5.93
N VAL A 86 0.23 -2.32 6.53
CA VAL A 86 -0.06 -2.62 7.94
C VAL A 86 0.60 -1.61 8.88
N LEU A 87 1.88 -1.27 8.65
CA LEU A 87 2.60 -0.30 9.47
C LEU A 87 1.88 1.05 9.50
N MET A 88 1.39 1.49 8.34
CA MET A 88 0.56 2.69 8.22
C MET A 88 -0.70 2.62 9.08
N GLN A 89 -1.42 1.51 9.01
CA GLN A 89 -2.66 1.35 9.77
C GLN A 89 -2.43 1.25 11.29
N ILE A 90 -1.36 0.56 11.73
CA ILE A 90 -0.97 0.52 13.14
C ILE A 90 -0.69 1.93 13.64
N MET A 91 0.05 2.72 12.87
CA MET A 91 0.42 4.07 13.30
C MET A 91 -0.77 5.03 13.35
N LYS A 92 -1.73 4.92 12.40
CA LYS A 92 -3.02 5.64 12.51
C LYS A 92 -3.73 5.28 13.82
N SER A 93 -3.69 4.02 14.25
CA SER A 93 -4.27 3.58 15.52
C SER A 93 -3.49 4.12 16.74
N ILE A 94 -2.15 4.18 16.68
CA ILE A 94 -1.32 4.74 17.77
C ILE A 94 -1.69 6.21 18.03
N VAL A 95 -1.84 6.99 16.96
CA VAL A 95 -2.22 8.41 17.05
C VAL A 95 -3.65 8.57 17.57
N ARG A 96 -4.58 7.70 17.17
CA ARG A 96 -5.96 7.69 17.70
C ARG A 96 -6.04 7.31 19.17
N ALA A 97 -5.13 6.47 19.65
CA ALA A 97 -5.09 6.01 21.04
C ALA A 97 -4.30 6.96 21.96
N HIS A 98 -4.11 8.24 21.60
CA HIS A 98 -3.28 9.19 22.36
C HIS A 98 -3.60 9.24 23.86
N ASP A 99 -4.88 9.18 24.20
CA ASP A 99 -5.35 9.28 25.59
C ASP A 99 -5.31 7.93 26.35
N ASN A 100 -4.87 6.84 25.72
CA ASN A 100 -4.76 5.51 26.33
C ASN A 100 -3.32 4.94 26.24
N PRO A 101 -2.47 5.18 27.25
CA PRO A 101 -1.05 4.82 27.19
C PRO A 101 -0.81 3.30 27.12
N LEU A 102 -1.67 2.49 27.73
CA LEU A 102 -1.55 1.03 27.67
C LEU A 102 -1.81 0.50 26.26
N GLU A 103 -2.84 1.01 25.60
CA GLU A 103 -3.17 0.62 24.22
C GLU A 103 -2.10 1.13 23.24
N GLN A 104 -1.58 2.34 23.43
CA GLN A 104 -0.43 2.82 22.65
C GLN A 104 0.78 1.90 22.80
N LEU A 105 1.08 1.40 24.00
CA LEU A 105 2.22 0.50 24.24
C LEU A 105 2.06 -0.82 23.49
N LYS A 106 0.86 -1.41 23.51
CA LYS A 106 0.53 -2.61 22.73
C LYS A 106 0.72 -2.36 21.23
N LEU A 107 0.19 -1.25 20.72
CA LEU A 107 0.31 -0.89 19.30
C LEU A 107 1.76 -0.58 18.89
N ALA A 108 2.55 0.05 19.76
CA ALA A 108 3.98 0.30 19.52
C ALA A 108 4.79 -1.02 19.47
N HIS A 109 4.44 -1.98 20.34
CA HIS A 109 5.01 -3.32 20.29
C HIS A 109 4.65 -4.04 18.97
N ASP A 110 3.38 -3.97 18.55
CA ASP A 110 2.92 -4.53 17.28
C ASP A 110 3.59 -3.87 16.07
N PHE A 111 3.80 -2.56 16.11
CA PHE A 111 4.54 -1.82 15.10
C PHE A 111 5.97 -2.37 14.97
N ARG A 112 6.71 -2.46 16.09
CA ARG A 112 8.10 -2.98 16.11
C ARG A 112 8.19 -4.42 15.59
N ARG A 113 7.24 -5.28 15.95
CA ARG A 113 7.19 -6.66 15.43
C ARG A 113 6.87 -6.72 13.95
N THR A 114 6.02 -5.82 13.45
CA THR A 114 5.62 -5.78 12.05
C THR A 114 6.75 -5.23 11.17
N VAL A 115 7.58 -4.30 11.64
CA VAL A 115 8.73 -3.76 10.87
C VAL A 115 9.70 -4.86 10.43
N GLN A 116 9.82 -5.94 11.18
CA GLN A 116 10.63 -7.12 10.79
C GLN A 116 10.10 -7.80 9.51
N GLY A 117 8.83 -7.57 9.15
CA GLY A 117 8.19 -8.04 7.93
C GLY A 117 7.97 -9.56 7.87
N THR A 118 8.00 -10.25 9.02
CA THR A 118 7.72 -11.68 9.11
C THR A 118 6.31 -11.98 8.56
N PRO A 119 6.17 -12.83 7.52
CA PRO A 119 4.90 -12.98 6.79
C PRO A 119 3.69 -13.29 7.67
N ARG A 120 3.89 -14.03 8.76
CA ARG A 120 2.84 -14.35 9.73
C ARG A 120 2.32 -13.17 10.53
N VAL A 121 3.25 -12.36 11.03
CA VAL A 121 2.91 -11.17 11.81
C VAL A 121 2.16 -10.21 10.90
N VAL A 122 2.67 -10.00 9.69
CA VAL A 122 2.03 -9.16 8.67
C VAL A 122 0.62 -9.67 8.35
N ARG A 123 0.44 -10.97 8.05
CA ARG A 123 -0.88 -11.56 7.77
C ARG A 123 -1.85 -11.45 8.94
N ARG A 124 -1.38 -11.70 10.17
CA ARG A 124 -2.21 -11.53 11.37
C ARG A 124 -2.68 -10.09 11.52
N MET A 125 -1.81 -9.13 11.25
CA MET A 125 -2.16 -7.72 11.34
C MET A 125 -3.04 -7.27 10.17
N LEU A 126 -2.82 -7.77 8.96
CA LEU A 126 -3.75 -7.59 7.84
C LEU A 126 -5.15 -8.06 8.21
N ALA A 127 -5.28 -9.25 8.82
CA ALA A 127 -6.55 -9.77 9.31
C ALA A 127 -7.16 -8.88 10.41
N ARG A 128 -6.36 -8.45 11.41
CA ARG A 128 -6.81 -7.55 12.49
C ARG A 128 -7.36 -6.23 11.98
N TYR A 129 -6.80 -5.70 10.89
CA TYR A 129 -7.22 -4.44 10.29
C TYR A 129 -8.16 -4.61 9.10
N HIS A 130 -8.66 -5.83 8.85
CA HIS A 130 -9.55 -6.13 7.72
C HIS A 130 -8.97 -5.68 6.36
N LEU A 131 -7.66 -5.80 6.18
CA LEU A 131 -6.96 -5.52 4.93
C LEU A 131 -6.69 -6.84 4.17
N PRO A 132 -7.12 -6.98 2.91
CA PRO A 132 -6.79 -8.19 2.13
C PRO A 132 -5.30 -8.23 1.77
N GLU A 133 -4.70 -9.43 1.77
CA GLU A 133 -3.32 -9.64 1.30
C GLU A 133 -3.27 -9.37 -0.21
N MET A 134 -2.55 -8.32 -0.62
CA MET A 134 -2.35 -7.99 -2.03
C MET A 134 -1.17 -8.77 -2.61
N PRO A 135 -1.14 -9.10 -3.91
CA PRO A 135 0.04 -9.70 -4.51
C PRO A 135 1.22 -8.71 -4.46
N GLU A 136 2.40 -9.20 -4.10
CA GLU A 136 3.61 -8.36 -4.02
C GLU A 136 4.11 -7.91 -5.40
N ALA A 137 3.70 -8.59 -6.48
CA ALA A 137 3.87 -8.09 -7.85
C ALA A 137 3.06 -6.81 -8.11
N TRP A 138 2.04 -6.55 -7.30
CA TRP A 138 1.14 -5.38 -7.37
C TRP A 138 0.42 -5.26 -8.70
N ASN A 139 -0.08 -6.40 -9.17
CA ASN A 139 -0.75 -6.61 -10.44
C ASN A 139 -2.25 -6.93 -10.29
N GLN A 140 -2.81 -6.85 -9.07
CA GLN A 140 -4.23 -7.04 -8.81
C GLN A 140 -5.09 -5.99 -9.53
N ILE A 141 -6.35 -6.35 -9.79
CA ILE A 141 -7.34 -5.40 -10.31
C ILE A 141 -8.14 -4.88 -9.12
N ALA A 142 -7.74 -3.70 -8.65
CA ALA A 142 -8.37 -3.00 -7.53
C ALA A 142 -8.59 -1.53 -7.92
N PHE A 143 -9.83 -1.06 -7.87
CA PHE A 143 -10.21 0.24 -8.41
C PHE A 143 -11.39 0.86 -7.67
N ASP A 144 -11.57 2.17 -7.85
CA ASP A 144 -12.81 2.87 -7.54
C ASP A 144 -13.04 3.93 -8.61
N ASP A 145 -14.16 3.85 -9.32
CA ASP A 145 -14.42 4.73 -10.48
C ASP A 145 -15.26 5.96 -10.14
N HIS A 146 -15.65 6.15 -8.88
CA HIS A 146 -16.40 7.34 -8.47
C HIS A 146 -16.16 7.64 -6.98
N VAL A 147 -15.29 8.62 -6.70
CA VAL A 147 -14.96 9.06 -5.32
C VAL A 147 -14.83 10.57 -5.24
N TYR A 148 -15.16 11.16 -4.10
CA TYR A 148 -15.02 12.59 -3.83
C TYR A 148 -13.88 12.88 -2.85
N ASP A 149 -13.25 14.04 -2.99
CA ASP A 149 -12.27 14.58 -2.05
C ASP A 149 -12.86 15.76 -1.26
N ALA A 150 -12.06 16.36 -0.37
CA ALA A 150 -12.47 17.49 0.47
C ALA A 150 -12.75 18.80 -0.28
N ASN A 151 -12.49 18.91 -1.58
CA ASN A 151 -12.83 20.10 -2.36
C ASN A 151 -14.23 20.00 -2.97
N THR A 152 -14.89 18.84 -2.86
CA THR A 152 -16.30 18.64 -3.23
C THR A 152 -17.10 18.10 -2.06
N LYS A 153 -17.57 16.84 -2.12
CA LYS A 153 -18.43 16.17 -1.11
C LYS A 153 -17.65 15.32 -0.09
N GLY A 154 -16.36 15.10 -0.31
CA GLY A 154 -15.54 14.23 0.52
C GLY A 154 -15.03 14.93 1.79
N ARG A 155 -14.42 14.15 2.70
CA ARG A 155 -13.85 14.68 3.97
C ARG A 155 -12.32 14.75 3.98
N LYS A 156 -11.69 14.10 3.00
CA LYS A 156 -10.25 13.85 2.98
C LYS A 156 -9.60 14.74 1.93
N THR A 157 -8.52 15.40 2.31
CA THR A 157 -7.68 16.13 1.33
C THR A 157 -7.21 15.17 0.22
N PRO A 158 -6.87 15.69 -0.98
CA PRO A 158 -6.39 14.85 -2.07
C PRO A 158 -5.25 13.91 -1.64
N THR A 159 -4.27 14.43 -0.91
CA THR A 159 -3.14 13.63 -0.40
C THR A 159 -3.60 12.50 0.55
N HIS A 160 -4.54 12.79 1.47
CA HIS A 160 -5.08 11.79 2.39
C HIS A 160 -5.88 10.72 1.64
N LEU A 161 -6.69 11.12 0.65
CA LEU A 161 -7.47 10.19 -0.17
C LEU A 161 -6.57 9.17 -0.87
N ILE A 162 -5.48 9.63 -1.49
CA ILE A 162 -4.51 8.77 -2.16
C ILE A 162 -3.76 7.86 -1.20
N MET A 163 -3.36 8.36 -0.02
CA MET A 163 -2.75 7.52 1.03
C MET A 163 -3.69 6.38 1.43
N ASP A 164 -4.97 6.68 1.67
CA ASP A 164 -5.96 5.68 2.08
C ASP A 164 -6.28 4.69 0.96
N ALA A 165 -6.36 5.16 -0.29
CA ALA A 165 -6.49 4.31 -1.47
C ALA A 165 -5.34 3.30 -1.55
N TRP A 166 -4.12 3.77 -1.33
CA TRP A 166 -2.93 2.94 -1.36
C TRP A 166 -2.88 1.92 -0.21
N ILE A 167 -3.24 2.32 1.02
CA ILE A 167 -3.35 1.41 2.18
C ILE A 167 -4.35 0.29 1.89
N LYS A 168 -5.45 0.56 1.20
CA LYS A 168 -6.43 -0.46 0.79
C LYS A 168 -5.94 -1.35 -0.36
N GLY A 169 -4.92 -0.92 -1.10
CA GLY A 169 -4.35 -1.65 -2.23
C GLY A 169 -4.97 -1.32 -3.58
N LEU A 170 -5.62 -0.15 -3.70
CA LEU A 170 -6.16 0.35 -4.97
C LEU A 170 -5.03 0.63 -5.97
N ARG A 171 -5.32 0.36 -7.24
CA ARG A 171 -4.43 0.57 -8.39
C ARG A 171 -4.91 1.70 -9.29
N SER A 172 -6.22 1.90 -9.34
CA SER A 172 -6.86 2.96 -10.12
C SER A 172 -7.89 3.69 -9.27
N LEU A 173 -7.98 5.00 -9.42
CA LEU A 173 -8.97 5.84 -8.74
C LEU A 173 -9.47 6.90 -9.71
N THR A 174 -10.79 7.09 -9.80
CA THR A 174 -11.38 8.21 -10.53
C THR A 174 -12.02 9.16 -9.52
N VAL A 175 -11.54 10.39 -9.46
CA VAL A 175 -12.00 11.40 -8.51
C VAL A 175 -12.93 12.39 -9.20
N ALA A 176 -14.11 12.55 -8.62
CA ALA A 176 -15.19 13.37 -9.14
C ALA A 176 -15.19 14.75 -8.50
N TYR A 177 -15.22 15.77 -9.34
CA TYR A 177 -15.46 17.16 -8.96
C TYR A 177 -16.78 17.63 -9.58
N GLU A 178 -17.62 18.35 -8.83
CA GLU A 178 -18.87 18.87 -9.37
C GLU A 178 -18.60 20.15 -10.14
N TYR A 179 -18.95 20.19 -11.43
CA TYR A 179 -18.87 21.32 -12.37
C TYR A 179 -17.51 22.02 -12.57
N TRP A 180 -16.60 21.95 -11.60
CA TRP A 180 -15.33 22.65 -11.60
C TRP A 180 -14.31 21.92 -10.72
N VAL A 181 -13.08 21.80 -11.23
CA VAL A 181 -11.92 21.35 -10.45
C VAL A 181 -10.95 22.51 -10.25
N GLN A 182 -10.56 22.76 -9.00
CA GLN A 182 -9.53 23.75 -8.70
C GLN A 182 -8.15 23.24 -9.19
N PRO A 183 -7.37 24.03 -9.95
CA PRO A 183 -6.07 23.58 -10.47
C PRO A 183 -5.10 23.08 -9.40
N ASP A 184 -5.11 23.69 -8.21
CA ASP A 184 -4.26 23.25 -7.10
C ASP A 184 -4.70 21.89 -6.52
N ALA A 185 -6.00 21.61 -6.48
CA ALA A 185 -6.53 20.31 -6.06
C ALA A 185 -6.17 19.22 -7.09
N ALA A 186 -6.32 19.53 -8.38
CA ALA A 186 -5.88 18.67 -9.46
C ALA A 186 -4.36 18.39 -9.39
N ARG A 187 -3.54 19.43 -9.17
CA ARG A 187 -2.09 19.25 -9.02
C ARG A 187 -1.75 18.39 -7.80
N GLU A 188 -2.39 18.64 -6.65
CA GLU A 188 -2.16 17.85 -5.43
C GLU A 188 -2.51 16.38 -5.64
N ILE A 189 -3.66 16.07 -6.26
CA ILE A 189 -4.08 14.68 -6.43
C ILE A 189 -3.22 13.92 -7.43
N LEU A 190 -2.84 14.55 -8.55
CA LEU A 190 -1.99 13.93 -9.57
C LEU A 190 -0.57 13.71 -9.04
N ARG A 191 -0.02 14.65 -8.26
CA ARG A 191 1.30 14.46 -7.63
C ARG A 191 1.28 13.41 -6.53
N ALA A 192 0.24 13.35 -5.71
CA ALA A 192 0.08 12.28 -4.72
C ALA A 192 -0.03 10.89 -5.39
N ALA A 193 -0.76 10.81 -6.51
CA ALA A 193 -0.90 9.61 -7.32
C ALA A 193 0.44 9.14 -7.91
N GLU A 194 1.23 10.07 -8.43
CA GLU A 194 2.58 9.83 -8.94
C GLU A 194 3.50 9.26 -7.85
N ILE A 195 3.51 9.85 -6.65
CA ILE A 195 4.30 9.38 -5.50
C ILE A 195 3.95 7.92 -5.16
N THR A 196 2.66 7.58 -5.13
CA THR A 196 2.21 6.26 -4.68
C THR A 196 2.14 5.20 -5.78
N GLY A 197 2.17 5.62 -7.05
CA GLY A 197 2.01 4.77 -8.22
C GLY A 197 0.57 4.30 -8.47
N ILE A 198 -0.43 5.06 -7.99
CA ILE A 198 -1.85 4.84 -8.29
C ILE A 198 -2.19 5.58 -9.59
N ALA A 199 -2.89 4.92 -10.50
CA ALA A 199 -3.42 5.59 -11.69
C ALA A 199 -4.64 6.43 -11.29
N VAL A 200 -4.56 7.75 -11.42
CA VAL A 200 -5.68 8.65 -11.09
C VAL A 200 -6.25 9.27 -12.35
N ARG A 201 -7.58 9.39 -12.37
CA ARG A 201 -8.31 10.18 -13.36
C ARG A 201 -9.16 11.21 -12.62
N ILE A 202 -9.26 12.40 -13.19
CA ILE A 202 -10.12 13.46 -12.69
C ILE A 202 -11.30 13.56 -13.65
N GLY A 203 -12.52 13.57 -13.13
CA GLY A 203 -13.72 13.80 -13.90
C GLY A 203 -14.57 14.91 -13.32
N LEU A 204 -15.49 15.44 -14.12
CA LEU A 204 -16.47 16.43 -13.72
C LEU A 204 -17.86 15.83 -13.74
N GLU A 205 -18.59 16.00 -12.65
CA GLU A 205 -19.99 15.63 -12.52
C GLU A 205 -20.88 16.84 -12.86
N PHE A 206 -21.81 16.64 -13.78
CA PHE A 206 -22.82 17.61 -14.21
C PHE A 206 -24.19 17.02 -13.95
N GLN A 207 -25.18 17.85 -13.62
CA GLN A 207 -26.56 17.42 -13.47
C GLN A 207 -27.47 18.05 -14.51
N VAL A 208 -28.41 17.25 -15.01
CA VAL A 208 -29.42 17.65 -15.99
C VAL A 208 -30.80 17.42 -15.36
N PRO A 209 -31.75 18.37 -15.48
CA PRO A 209 -33.13 18.17 -15.04
C PRO A 209 -33.82 17.13 -15.93
N PHE A 210 -34.54 16.18 -15.32
CA PHE A 210 -35.23 15.09 -16.01
C PHE A 210 -36.45 14.64 -15.20
N TYR A 211 -37.66 14.92 -15.70
CA TYR A 211 -38.95 14.61 -15.05
C TYR A 211 -38.99 14.94 -13.54
N GLY A 212 -38.69 16.18 -13.17
CA GLY A 212 -38.80 16.65 -11.78
C GLY A 212 -37.67 16.20 -10.84
N ARG A 213 -36.57 15.65 -11.37
CA ARG A 213 -35.37 15.28 -10.60
C ARG A 213 -34.09 15.59 -11.37
N PHE A 214 -32.95 15.57 -10.70
CA PHE A 214 -31.64 15.66 -11.35
C PHE A 214 -31.09 14.29 -11.74
N VAL A 215 -30.50 14.21 -12.94
CA VAL A 215 -29.71 13.07 -13.41
C VAL A 215 -28.26 13.49 -13.55
N SER A 216 -27.34 12.71 -12.97
CA SER A 216 -25.91 12.99 -13.04
C SER A 216 -25.25 12.36 -14.27
N LEU A 217 -24.44 13.16 -14.96
CA LEU A 217 -23.47 12.74 -15.97
C LEU A 217 -22.06 12.98 -15.45
N PHE A 218 -21.21 11.96 -15.54
CA PHE A 218 -19.82 12.05 -15.13
C PHE A 218 -18.89 12.01 -16.34
N TRP A 219 -18.30 13.17 -16.65
CA TRP A 219 -17.40 13.36 -17.79
C TRP A 219 -15.94 13.23 -17.37
N ILE A 220 -15.24 12.27 -17.96
CA ILE A 220 -13.85 11.94 -17.66
C ILE A 220 -13.01 12.18 -18.93
N PRO A 221 -12.28 13.30 -19.04
CA PRO A 221 -11.41 13.55 -20.20
C PRO A 221 -10.23 12.55 -20.26
N ARG A 222 -9.75 12.27 -21.47
CA ARG A 222 -8.73 11.27 -21.79
C ARG A 222 -7.77 11.80 -22.86
N GLY A 223 -6.71 11.04 -23.14
CA GLY A 223 -5.76 11.33 -24.21
C GLY A 223 -4.49 12.06 -23.77
N PHE A 224 -4.29 12.27 -22.47
CA PHE A 224 -3.11 12.93 -21.93
C PHE A 224 -1.93 11.96 -21.79
N SER A 225 -0.73 12.42 -22.17
CA SER A 225 0.51 11.63 -22.04
C SER A 225 1.18 11.85 -20.70
N SER A 226 0.99 13.02 -20.09
CA SER A 226 1.51 13.41 -18.80
C SER A 226 0.46 14.09 -17.91
N HIS A 227 0.75 14.21 -16.61
CA HIS A 227 -0.08 14.99 -15.69
C HIS A 227 -0.07 16.49 -16.00
N GLU A 228 1.02 17.01 -16.56
CA GLU A 228 1.14 18.43 -16.94
C GLU A 228 0.24 18.74 -18.14
N ASP A 229 0.14 17.83 -19.12
CA ASP A 229 -0.76 17.99 -20.27
C ASP A 229 -2.22 18.16 -19.81
N PHE A 230 -2.63 17.43 -18.78
CA PHE A 230 -3.98 17.58 -18.20
C PHE A 230 -4.16 18.94 -17.52
N LEU A 231 -3.15 19.42 -16.79
CA LEU A 231 -3.22 20.72 -16.13
C LEU A 231 -3.26 21.85 -17.17
N GLU A 232 -2.49 21.77 -18.24
CA GLU A 232 -2.54 22.70 -19.37
C GLU A 232 -3.91 22.67 -20.07
N PHE A 233 -4.49 21.48 -20.25
CA PHE A 233 -5.84 21.32 -20.80
C PHE A 233 -6.91 22.08 -20.00
N LEU A 234 -6.82 22.11 -18.66
CA LEU A 234 -7.74 22.88 -17.82
C LEU A 234 -7.67 24.39 -18.08
N HIS A 235 -6.56 24.88 -18.63
CA HIS A 235 -6.36 26.28 -19.00
C HIS A 235 -6.74 26.59 -20.45
N SER A 236 -7.13 25.60 -21.25
CA SER A 236 -7.58 25.84 -22.63
C SER A 236 -8.83 26.74 -22.64
N PRO A 237 -8.98 27.66 -23.62
CA PRO A 237 -10.05 28.67 -23.59
C PRO A 237 -11.46 28.09 -23.47
N LYS A 238 -11.77 27.03 -24.22
CA LYS A 238 -13.08 26.37 -24.19
C LYS A 238 -13.37 25.72 -22.83
N VAL A 239 -12.38 25.05 -22.24
CA VAL A 239 -12.53 24.42 -20.92
C VAL A 239 -12.61 25.49 -19.84
N ALA A 240 -11.79 26.53 -19.89
CA ALA A 240 -11.82 27.63 -18.94
C ALA A 240 -13.20 28.33 -18.90
N GLU A 241 -13.85 28.50 -20.05
CA GLU A 241 -15.21 29.04 -20.14
C GLU A 241 -16.26 28.07 -19.56
N MET A 242 -16.16 26.77 -19.87
CA MET A 242 -17.01 25.75 -19.23
C MET A 242 -16.85 25.77 -17.70
N MET A 243 -15.62 25.87 -17.20
CA MET A 243 -15.33 25.96 -15.77
C MET A 243 -15.86 27.25 -15.14
N LYS A 244 -15.91 28.36 -15.89
CA LYS A 244 -16.49 29.62 -15.42
C LYS A 244 -18.00 29.47 -15.21
N ARG A 245 -18.72 28.92 -16.20
CA ARG A 245 -20.15 28.57 -16.08
C ARG A 245 -20.39 27.58 -14.94
N GLY A 246 -19.49 26.61 -14.76
CA GLY A 246 -19.53 25.68 -13.64
C GLY A 246 -19.42 26.38 -12.27
N ARG A 247 -18.53 27.38 -12.12
CA ARG A 247 -18.44 28.16 -10.87
C ARG A 247 -19.70 28.95 -10.56
N GLU A 248 -20.43 29.43 -11.57
CA GLU A 248 -21.72 30.10 -11.38
C GLU A 248 -22.76 29.14 -10.79
N VAL A 249 -22.81 27.90 -11.30
CA VAL A 249 -23.65 26.83 -10.73
C VAL A 249 -23.32 26.57 -9.27
N LEU A 250 -22.03 26.49 -8.93
CA LEU A 250 -21.60 26.22 -7.57
C LEU A 250 -21.91 27.36 -6.60
N ARG A 251 -21.78 28.62 -7.03
CA ARG A 251 -22.20 29.78 -6.23
C ARG A 251 -23.70 29.74 -5.97
N TRP A 252 -24.50 29.51 -7.01
CA TRP A 252 -25.94 29.39 -6.90
C TRP A 252 -26.36 28.27 -5.92
N ARG A 253 -25.72 27.09 -5.99
CA ARG A 253 -25.97 25.99 -5.03
C ARG A 253 -25.62 26.38 -3.60
N ARG A 254 -24.46 27.01 -3.40
CA ARG A 254 -24.04 27.48 -2.08
C ARG A 254 -25.07 28.44 -1.50
N ASP A 255 -25.55 29.38 -2.29
CA ASP A 255 -26.50 30.40 -1.82
C ASP A 255 -27.86 29.75 -1.45
N ARG A 256 -28.32 28.72 -2.19
CA ARG A 256 -29.49 27.91 -1.81
C ARG A 256 -29.30 27.14 -0.50
N VAL A 257 -28.12 26.55 -0.27
CA VAL A 257 -27.82 25.86 1.00
C VAL A 257 -27.81 26.84 2.17
N LEU A 258 -27.27 28.04 1.99
CA LEU A 258 -27.28 29.08 3.01
C LEU A 258 -28.69 29.60 3.29
N HIS A 259 -29.55 29.67 2.28
CA HIS A 259 -30.97 29.99 2.45
C HIS A 259 -31.72 28.88 3.22
N CYS A 260 -31.44 27.62 2.94
CA CYS A 260 -31.97 26.50 3.73
C CYS A 260 -31.53 26.60 5.21
N LEU A 261 -30.26 26.95 5.46
CA LEU A 261 -29.75 27.19 6.81
C LEU A 261 -30.47 28.36 7.51
N SER A 262 -30.75 29.47 6.82
CA SER A 262 -31.47 30.59 7.42
C SER A 262 -32.90 30.19 7.83
N LEU A 263 -33.61 29.47 6.97
CA LEU A 263 -34.96 28.98 7.26
C LEU A 263 -34.97 27.93 8.38
N TRP A 264 -33.93 27.09 8.46
CA TRP A 264 -33.76 26.17 9.58
C TRP A 264 -33.58 26.94 10.90
N ASN A 265 -32.76 27.99 10.94
CA ASN A 265 -32.57 28.82 12.13
C ASN A 265 -33.86 29.53 12.56
N GLU A 266 -34.70 29.93 11.61
CA GLU A 266 -35.96 30.64 11.86
C GLU A 266 -37.09 29.72 12.35
N HIS A 267 -37.26 28.56 11.71
CA HIS A 267 -38.43 27.70 11.93
C HIS A 267 -38.12 26.41 12.70
N GLN A 268 -37.04 25.72 12.34
CA GLN A 268 -36.75 24.36 12.83
C GLN A 268 -35.96 24.36 14.14
N ARG A 269 -35.02 25.30 14.29
CA ARG A 269 -34.24 25.46 15.52
C ARG A 269 -35.13 25.71 16.75
N PRO A 270 -36.10 26.65 16.74
CA PRO A 270 -36.99 26.84 17.90
C PRO A 270 -37.85 25.61 18.22
N ARG A 271 -38.29 24.85 17.19
CA ARG A 271 -39.01 23.58 17.38
C ARG A 271 -38.14 22.53 18.06
N MET A 272 -36.87 22.44 17.68
CA MET A 272 -35.89 21.54 18.29
C MET A 272 -35.56 21.93 19.73
N GLU A 273 -35.41 23.22 20.01
CA GLU A 273 -35.24 23.76 21.37
C GLU A 273 -36.42 23.40 22.27
N ALA A 274 -37.65 23.57 21.78
CA ALA A 274 -38.86 23.20 22.50
C ALA A 274 -38.95 21.69 22.74
N ALA A 275 -38.62 20.87 21.74
CA ALA A 275 -38.66 19.41 21.84
C ALA A 275 -37.64 18.86 22.86
N TRP A 276 -36.43 19.41 22.92
CA TRP A 276 -35.39 18.95 23.84
C TRP A 276 -35.39 19.71 25.16
N GLY A 277 -36.06 20.87 25.24
CA GLY A 277 -36.03 21.79 26.37
C GLY A 277 -34.62 22.31 26.67
N VAL A 278 -33.75 22.40 25.65
CA VAL A 278 -32.36 22.92 25.72
C VAL A 278 -32.26 24.11 24.78
N GLU A 279 -31.50 25.13 25.16
CA GLU A 279 -31.16 26.25 24.26
C GLU A 279 -30.20 25.79 23.15
N ILE A 280 -30.50 26.14 21.90
CA ILE A 280 -29.71 25.82 20.72
C ILE A 280 -29.39 27.14 20.00
N PRO A 281 -28.14 27.63 20.09
CA PRO A 281 -27.78 28.91 19.49
C PRO A 281 -27.93 28.87 17.96
N GLU A 282 -28.10 30.03 17.33
CA GLU A 282 -28.12 30.13 15.88
C GLU A 282 -26.77 29.74 15.27
N LEU A 283 -26.81 28.99 14.16
CA LEU A 283 -25.62 28.69 13.39
C LEU A 283 -25.44 29.76 12.31
N SER A 284 -24.38 30.56 12.43
CA SER A 284 -24.06 31.59 11.46
C SER A 284 -23.60 30.99 10.12
N ALA A 285 -23.85 31.71 9.01
CA ALA A 285 -23.38 31.31 7.69
C ALA A 285 -21.84 31.20 7.64
N ASP A 286 -21.13 32.12 8.30
CA ASP A 286 -19.66 32.11 8.35
C ASP A 286 -19.11 30.90 9.10
N ASP A 287 -19.72 30.51 10.22
CA ASP A 287 -19.30 29.33 10.98
C ASP A 287 -19.58 28.04 10.22
N PHE A 288 -20.72 27.99 9.51
CA PHE A 288 -21.01 26.89 8.61
C PHE A 288 -19.98 26.80 7.46
N LEU A 289 -19.66 27.90 6.80
CA LEU A 289 -18.67 27.93 5.72
C LEU A 289 -17.26 27.58 6.23
N ARG A 290 -16.88 28.00 7.44
CA ARG A 290 -15.63 27.57 8.10
C ARG A 290 -15.60 26.07 8.36
N PHE A 291 -16.74 25.48 8.72
CA PHE A 291 -16.88 24.02 8.87
C PHE A 291 -16.68 23.29 7.53
N VAL A 292 -17.27 23.80 6.44
CA VAL A 292 -17.09 23.24 5.09
C VAL A 292 -15.63 23.38 4.62
N GLY A 293 -14.96 24.47 4.96
CA GLY A 293 -13.55 24.71 4.68
C GLY A 293 -13.28 24.95 3.19
N ARG A 294 -12.53 24.04 2.55
CA ARG A 294 -12.21 24.13 1.11
C ARG A 294 -13.25 23.43 0.21
N GLY A 295 -14.22 22.74 0.82
CA GLY A 295 -15.26 22.01 0.11
C GLY A 295 -16.35 22.90 -0.45
N GLN A 296 -17.29 22.28 -1.15
CA GLN A 296 -18.49 22.95 -1.66
C GLN A 296 -19.66 22.70 -0.72
N ALA A 297 -20.34 23.77 -0.28
CA ALA A 297 -21.52 23.65 0.56
C ALA A 297 -22.60 22.81 -0.16
N SER A 298 -23.12 21.80 0.52
CA SER A 298 -24.13 20.88 -0.01
C SER A 298 -25.11 20.49 1.11
N SER A 299 -26.23 19.87 0.75
CA SER A 299 -27.21 19.33 1.70
C SER A 299 -26.56 18.38 2.72
N LEU A 300 -25.64 17.53 2.26
CA LEU A 300 -24.83 16.66 3.12
C LEU A 300 -24.01 17.46 4.13
N HIS A 301 -23.27 18.49 3.69
CA HIS A 301 -22.50 19.32 4.61
C HIS A 301 -23.40 20.06 5.61
N LEU A 302 -24.57 20.52 5.18
CA LEU A 302 -25.53 21.20 6.05
C LEU A 302 -26.00 20.28 7.18
N ALA A 303 -26.47 19.07 6.85
CA ALA A 303 -26.88 18.08 7.85
C ALA A 303 -25.75 17.76 8.83
N GLU A 304 -24.52 17.66 8.35
CA GLU A 304 -23.35 17.37 9.18
C GLU A 304 -22.91 18.53 10.07
N GLY A 305 -22.94 19.74 9.52
CA GLY A 305 -22.65 20.97 10.24
C GLY A 305 -23.65 21.17 11.37
N LEU A 306 -24.94 20.99 11.07
CA LEU A 306 -26.01 21.02 12.07
C LEU A 306 -25.86 19.93 13.12
N HIS A 307 -25.57 18.68 12.73
CA HIS A 307 -25.32 17.59 13.68
C HIS A 307 -24.21 17.92 14.67
N ARG A 308 -23.12 18.50 14.17
CA ARG A 308 -22.00 18.93 15.01
C ARG A 308 -22.38 20.12 15.89
N HIS A 309 -23.15 21.06 15.36
CA HIS A 309 -23.60 22.26 16.06
C HIS A 309 -24.54 21.94 17.22
N VAL A 310 -25.48 21.02 17.03
CA VAL A 310 -26.46 20.62 18.05
C VAL A 310 -25.91 19.60 19.05
N GLN A 311 -24.72 19.05 18.82
CA GLN A 311 -24.11 18.03 19.68
C GLN A 311 -23.98 18.44 21.17
N PRO A 312 -23.65 19.69 21.55
CA PRO A 312 -23.66 20.11 22.95
C PRO A 312 -25.05 20.04 23.58
N ALA A 313 -26.08 20.52 22.87
CA ALA A 313 -27.47 20.46 23.34
C ALA A 313 -27.97 19.01 23.46
N LEU A 314 -27.61 18.16 22.48
CA LEU A 314 -27.87 16.73 22.49
C LEU A 314 -27.32 16.05 23.76
N ARG A 315 -26.09 16.39 24.17
CA ARG A 315 -25.47 15.88 25.41
C ARG A 315 -26.18 16.36 26.67
N GLN A 316 -26.62 17.62 26.69
CA GLN A 316 -27.35 18.18 27.83
C GLN A 316 -28.73 17.53 27.99
N ARG A 317 -29.45 17.26 26.89
CA ARG A 317 -30.70 16.49 26.92
C ARG A 317 -30.46 15.06 27.39
N ALA A 318 -29.44 14.39 26.85
CA ALA A 318 -29.09 13.04 27.26
C ALA A 318 -28.74 12.93 28.76
N ALA A 319 -28.05 13.93 29.33
CA ALA A 319 -27.76 13.99 30.76
C ALA A 319 -29.04 14.07 31.60
N ARG A 320 -29.99 14.94 31.23
CA ARG A 320 -31.28 15.05 31.94
C ARG A 320 -32.13 13.78 31.85
N LEU A 321 -32.15 13.13 30.69
CA LEU A 321 -32.86 11.84 30.51
C LEU A 321 -32.23 10.71 31.34
N ALA A 322 -30.91 10.73 31.51
CA ALA A 322 -30.20 9.76 32.32
C ALA A 322 -30.47 9.93 33.83
N GLU A 323 -30.88 11.12 34.28
CA GLU A 323 -31.26 11.38 35.68
C GLU A 323 -32.67 10.88 36.02
N ILE A 324 -33.58 10.80 35.04
CA ILE A 324 -34.98 10.36 35.24
C ILE A 324 -35.10 8.82 35.25
N ASP A 325 -34.34 8.13 34.39
CA ASP A 325 -34.23 6.65 34.25
C ASP A 325 -35.55 5.85 34.16
N ASP A 326 -36.58 6.40 33.51
CA ASP A 326 -37.82 5.67 33.20
C ASP A 326 -37.78 4.97 31.83
N ALA A 327 -38.81 4.19 31.49
CA ALA A 327 -38.85 3.45 30.22
C ALA A 327 -38.87 4.39 29.00
N VAL A 328 -39.53 5.54 29.11
CA VAL A 328 -39.66 6.53 28.03
C VAL A 328 -38.33 7.27 27.83
N SER A 329 -37.68 7.73 28.89
CA SER A 329 -36.38 8.41 28.81
C SER A 329 -35.28 7.48 28.28
N ARG A 330 -35.31 6.19 28.63
CA ARG A 330 -34.36 5.20 28.06
C ARG A 330 -34.58 4.98 26.57
N ALA A 331 -35.82 5.00 26.09
CA ALA A 331 -36.14 4.88 24.68
C ALA A 331 -35.69 6.13 23.90
N GLU A 332 -35.98 7.32 24.41
CA GLU A 332 -35.54 8.61 23.82
C GLU A 332 -34.01 8.68 23.79
N LEU A 333 -33.34 8.35 24.89
CA LEU A 333 -31.88 8.32 24.97
C LEU A 333 -31.26 7.35 23.96
N ALA A 334 -31.89 6.20 23.70
CA ALA A 334 -31.44 5.27 22.68
C ALA A 334 -31.59 5.83 21.26
N VAL A 335 -32.59 6.68 21.01
CA VAL A 335 -32.75 7.42 19.74
C VAL A 335 -31.68 8.50 19.62
N LEU A 336 -31.48 9.33 20.66
CA LEU A 336 -30.44 10.37 20.67
C LEU A 336 -29.04 9.77 20.51
N GLU A 337 -28.76 8.62 21.12
CA GLU A 337 -27.48 7.92 20.98
C GLU A 337 -27.23 7.46 19.53
N ARG A 338 -28.29 7.17 18.76
CA ARG A 338 -28.23 6.78 17.34
C ARG A 338 -28.42 7.94 16.37
N MET A 339 -28.73 9.15 16.85
CA MET A 339 -29.01 10.32 16.02
C MET A 339 -27.76 10.75 15.22
N GLY A 340 -27.72 10.42 13.94
CA GLY A 340 -26.69 10.92 13.01
C GLY A 340 -27.18 12.13 12.21
N PRO A 341 -26.36 12.66 11.30
CA PRO A 341 -26.81 13.65 10.32
C PRO A 341 -27.86 13.13 9.36
N GLU A 342 -27.94 11.82 9.12
CA GLU A 342 -29.02 11.23 8.29
C GLU A 342 -30.38 11.52 8.94
N HIS A 343 -30.48 11.33 10.26
CA HIS A 343 -31.67 11.73 11.00
C HIS A 343 -31.93 13.24 10.92
N ILE A 344 -30.89 14.09 10.90
CA ILE A 344 -31.08 15.53 10.68
C ILE A 344 -31.56 15.84 9.26
N ALA A 345 -30.99 15.17 8.25
CA ALA A 345 -31.40 15.34 6.87
C ALA A 345 -32.86 14.91 6.66
N GLU A 346 -33.25 13.75 7.19
CA GLU A 346 -34.57 13.15 7.01
C GLU A 346 -35.65 13.82 7.86
N GLU A 347 -35.38 14.13 9.13
CA GLU A 347 -36.41 14.60 10.07
C GLU A 347 -36.44 16.12 10.23
N TRP A 348 -35.32 16.82 9.97
CA TRP A 348 -35.17 18.26 10.28
C TRP A 348 -34.82 19.14 9.07
N LEU A 349 -34.42 18.54 7.94
CA LEU A 349 -34.13 19.26 6.69
C LEU A 349 -34.97 18.79 5.50
N SER A 350 -35.80 17.76 5.69
CA SER A 350 -36.62 17.21 4.61
C SER A 350 -37.73 18.19 4.22
N ALA A 351 -37.70 18.66 2.98
CA ALA A 351 -38.76 19.50 2.41
C ALA A 351 -40.12 18.78 2.37
N ALA A 352 -40.14 17.44 2.38
CA ALA A 352 -41.39 16.67 2.44
C ALA A 352 -42.08 16.74 3.81
N LEU A 353 -41.32 16.88 4.90
CA LEU A 353 -41.84 17.07 6.25
C LEU A 353 -42.02 18.54 6.60
N HIS A 354 -41.17 19.40 6.03
CA HIS A 354 -41.11 20.84 6.30
C HIS A 354 -41.20 21.61 4.99
N PRO A 355 -42.41 21.87 4.46
CA PRO A 355 -42.62 22.55 3.17
C PRO A 355 -42.03 23.96 3.10
N GLU A 356 -41.76 24.58 4.25
CA GLU A 356 -41.05 25.86 4.35
C GLU A 356 -39.59 25.79 3.91
N LEU A 357 -38.97 24.61 3.91
CA LEU A 357 -37.59 24.41 3.49
C LEU A 357 -37.50 24.14 1.98
N PRO A 358 -36.50 24.70 1.27
CA PRO A 358 -36.32 24.42 -0.15
C PRO A 358 -35.84 22.98 -0.37
N ASP A 359 -36.41 22.29 -1.35
CA ASP A 359 -35.88 21.00 -1.79
C ASP A 359 -34.58 21.22 -2.59
N LEU A 360 -33.46 20.80 -1.99
CA LEU A 360 -32.13 20.95 -2.57
C LEU A 360 -31.80 19.88 -3.62
N ASP A 361 -32.51 18.77 -3.63
CA ASP A 361 -32.27 17.61 -4.50
C ASP A 361 -33.19 17.61 -5.74
N SER A 362 -34.26 18.41 -5.72
CA SER A 362 -35.16 18.62 -6.87
C SER A 362 -34.81 19.87 -7.69
N PRO A 363 -35.03 19.84 -9.03
CA PRO A 363 -34.84 20.99 -9.89
C PRO A 363 -35.91 22.07 -9.61
N PRO A 364 -35.51 23.33 -9.33
CA PRO A 364 -36.44 24.45 -9.27
C PRO A 364 -36.95 24.82 -10.68
N PRO A 365 -37.90 25.77 -10.80
CA PRO A 365 -38.36 26.26 -12.10
C PRO A 365 -37.20 26.62 -13.03
N HIS A 366 -37.38 26.35 -14.33
CA HIS A 366 -36.33 26.44 -15.33
C HIS A 366 -35.63 27.81 -15.37
N GLU A 367 -36.37 28.90 -15.11
CA GLU A 367 -35.87 30.29 -15.14
C GLU A 367 -34.93 30.62 -13.98
N GLU A 368 -35.07 29.95 -12.83
CA GLU A 368 -34.24 30.17 -11.64
C GLU A 368 -32.88 29.46 -11.74
N MET A 369 -32.74 28.53 -12.69
CA MET A 369 -31.53 27.73 -12.84
C MET A 369 -30.45 28.46 -13.66
N PRO A 370 -29.15 28.33 -13.27
CA PRO A 370 -28.05 28.81 -14.09
C PRO A 370 -28.04 28.15 -15.49
N HIS A 371 -27.53 28.87 -16.50
CA HIS A 371 -27.59 28.43 -17.91
C HIS A 371 -27.07 27.01 -18.15
N LEU A 372 -25.99 26.60 -17.48
CA LEU A 372 -25.42 25.25 -17.65
C LEU A 372 -26.36 24.13 -17.17
N MET A 373 -27.20 24.38 -16.16
CA MET A 373 -28.20 23.42 -15.66
C MET A 373 -29.51 23.43 -16.46
N ARG A 374 -29.70 24.42 -17.34
CA ARG A 374 -30.84 24.51 -18.26
C ARG A 374 -30.64 23.71 -19.55
N LEU A 375 -29.41 23.31 -19.85
CA LEU A 375 -29.12 22.55 -21.06
C LEU A 375 -29.85 21.20 -21.06
N SER A 376 -30.38 20.82 -22.21
CA SER A 376 -30.89 19.47 -22.45
C SER A 376 -29.75 18.44 -22.44
N MET A 377 -30.12 17.16 -22.27
CA MET A 377 -29.17 16.04 -22.35
C MET A 377 -28.32 16.09 -23.63
N PHE A 378 -28.94 16.34 -24.77
CA PHE A 378 -28.23 16.44 -26.06
C PHE A 378 -27.26 17.62 -26.09
N GLU A 379 -27.69 18.82 -25.67
CA GLU A 379 -26.86 20.02 -25.70
C GLU A 379 -25.63 19.90 -24.80
N LEU A 380 -25.82 19.41 -23.56
CA LEU A 380 -24.72 19.20 -22.64
C LEU A 380 -23.73 18.14 -23.17
N THR A 381 -24.23 17.00 -23.63
CA THR A 381 -23.35 15.94 -24.14
C THR A 381 -22.58 16.39 -25.39
N ARG A 382 -23.21 17.18 -26.27
CA ARG A 382 -22.56 17.78 -27.44
C ARG A 382 -21.47 18.78 -27.03
N GLU A 383 -21.77 19.72 -26.13
CA GLU A 383 -20.78 20.68 -25.64
C GLU A 383 -19.57 19.96 -25.01
N LEU A 384 -19.80 18.92 -24.20
CA LEU A 384 -18.73 18.13 -23.57
C LEU A 384 -17.89 17.33 -24.58
N ALA A 385 -18.51 16.85 -25.67
CA ALA A 385 -17.82 16.14 -26.74
C ALA A 385 -16.88 17.05 -27.55
N GLU A 386 -17.22 18.34 -27.67
CA GLU A 386 -16.42 19.33 -28.39
C GLU A 386 -15.18 19.82 -27.61
N LEU A 387 -15.11 19.57 -26.30
CA LEU A 387 -13.99 19.99 -25.46
C LEU A 387 -12.72 19.16 -25.71
N THR A 388 -12.87 17.86 -25.95
CA THR A 388 -11.74 16.97 -26.23
C THR A 388 -12.18 15.78 -27.08
N PRO A 389 -11.39 15.35 -28.07
CA PRO A 389 -11.72 14.18 -28.90
C PRO A 389 -11.72 12.87 -28.10
N GLY A 390 -11.02 12.80 -26.97
CA GLY A 390 -10.96 11.62 -26.11
C GLY A 390 -11.63 11.85 -24.76
N TYR A 391 -12.79 11.23 -24.51
CA TYR A 391 -13.46 11.28 -23.21
C TYR A 391 -14.19 9.98 -22.90
N ARG A 392 -14.57 9.81 -21.63
CA ARG A 392 -15.59 8.86 -21.19
C ARG A 392 -16.70 9.64 -20.53
N LEU A 393 -17.89 9.59 -21.10
CA LEU A 393 -19.10 10.12 -20.50
C LEU A 393 -19.87 8.97 -19.87
N VAL A 394 -20.05 9.03 -18.55
CA VAL A 394 -20.69 8.00 -17.73
C VAL A 394 -22.05 8.50 -17.29
N LEU A 395 -23.12 7.75 -17.55
CA LEU A 395 -24.44 8.02 -16.96
C LEU A 395 -24.54 7.37 -15.59
N CYS A 396 -24.84 8.16 -14.55
CA CYS A 396 -25.09 7.63 -13.21
C CYS A 396 -26.49 7.02 -13.14
N THR A 397 -26.60 5.72 -12.85
CA THR A 397 -27.88 4.99 -12.90
C THR A 397 -28.65 4.94 -11.58
N SER A 398 -28.13 5.59 -10.54
CA SER A 398 -28.77 5.66 -9.21
C SER A 398 -30.17 6.25 -9.29
N GLY A 399 -31.17 5.54 -8.78
CA GLY A 399 -32.58 5.97 -8.82
C GLY A 399 -33.25 5.88 -10.20
N LEU A 400 -32.55 5.41 -11.24
CA LEU A 400 -33.10 5.32 -12.60
C LEU A 400 -33.79 3.96 -12.85
N SER A 401 -34.88 4.01 -13.60
CA SER A 401 -35.49 2.85 -14.24
C SER A 401 -34.80 2.52 -15.56
N VAL A 402 -35.10 1.36 -16.12
CA VAL A 402 -34.50 0.92 -17.39
C VAL A 402 -35.02 1.76 -18.54
N GLU A 403 -36.28 2.20 -18.42
CA GLU A 403 -36.93 3.16 -19.29
C GLU A 403 -36.20 4.49 -19.27
N ASP A 404 -35.87 5.02 -18.09
CA ASP A 404 -35.11 6.27 -17.98
C ASP A 404 -33.76 6.16 -18.68
N VAL A 405 -33.03 5.06 -18.44
CA VAL A 405 -31.73 4.82 -19.08
C VAL A 405 -31.86 4.73 -20.60
N ALA A 406 -32.84 3.99 -21.12
CA ALA A 406 -33.06 3.87 -22.57
C ALA A 406 -33.38 5.22 -23.22
N GLU A 407 -34.19 6.03 -22.56
CA GLU A 407 -34.56 7.37 -23.02
C GLU A 407 -33.37 8.33 -23.02
N LEU A 408 -32.57 8.33 -21.96
CA LEU A 408 -31.38 9.19 -21.86
C LEU A 408 -30.29 8.78 -22.87
N LEU A 409 -30.13 7.48 -23.12
CA LEU A 409 -29.22 6.97 -24.16
C LEU A 409 -29.67 7.38 -25.57
N TRP A 410 -30.98 7.47 -25.81
CA TRP A 410 -31.56 7.99 -27.04
C TRP A 410 -31.31 9.49 -27.19
N ASP A 411 -31.64 10.27 -26.16
CA ASP A 411 -31.49 11.73 -26.16
C ASP A 411 -30.02 12.15 -26.32
N ALA A 412 -29.08 11.39 -25.77
CA ALA A 412 -27.64 11.65 -25.89
C ALA A 412 -27.04 11.28 -27.27
N LYS A 413 -27.80 10.64 -28.17
CA LYS A 413 -27.39 10.26 -29.54
C LYS A 413 -26.01 9.58 -29.62
N GLY A 414 -25.71 8.66 -28.69
CA GLY A 414 -24.46 7.90 -28.67
C GLY A 414 -23.26 8.57 -27.98
N ASN A 415 -23.42 9.78 -27.43
CA ASN A 415 -22.34 10.45 -26.70
C ASN A 415 -22.07 9.82 -25.32
N ILE A 416 -23.05 9.14 -24.72
CA ILE A 416 -22.85 8.38 -23.47
C ILE A 416 -22.07 7.11 -23.80
N THR A 417 -20.90 6.96 -23.21
CA THR A 417 -19.98 5.84 -23.51
C THR A 417 -20.01 4.74 -22.45
N HIS A 418 -20.44 5.07 -21.23
CA HIS A 418 -20.38 4.18 -20.07
C HIS A 418 -21.62 4.35 -19.19
N LEU A 419 -21.95 3.31 -18.43
CA LEU A 419 -22.95 3.34 -17.37
C LEU A 419 -22.28 3.09 -16.02
N GLU A 420 -22.58 3.90 -15.01
CA GLU A 420 -22.26 3.55 -13.61
C GLU A 420 -23.32 2.56 -13.14
N ILE A 421 -23.05 1.27 -13.37
CA ILE A 421 -23.99 0.18 -13.10
C ILE A 421 -24.17 -0.01 -11.61
N PHE A 422 -23.10 0.18 -10.83
CA PHE A 422 -23.16 -0.05 -9.40
C PHE A 422 -22.49 1.07 -8.63
N ASN A 423 -23.22 1.58 -7.65
CA ASN A 423 -22.70 2.52 -6.69
C ASN A 423 -22.99 2.02 -5.28
N MET A 424 -21.96 1.93 -4.44
CA MET A 424 -22.13 1.38 -3.08
C MET A 424 -23.08 2.21 -2.22
N LYS A 425 -23.03 3.55 -2.33
CA LYS A 425 -23.95 4.45 -1.63
C LYS A 425 -25.39 4.12 -1.98
N SER A 426 -25.69 4.16 -3.27
CA SER A 426 -27.04 3.95 -3.82
C SER A 426 -27.54 2.54 -3.55
N TRP A 427 -26.66 1.54 -3.52
CA TRP A 427 -27.01 0.17 -3.15
C TRP A 427 -27.47 0.07 -1.69
N MET A 428 -26.74 0.70 -0.76
CA MET A 428 -27.10 0.74 0.66
C MET A 428 -28.40 1.50 0.92
N GLU A 429 -28.62 2.60 0.19
CA GLU A 429 -29.85 3.41 0.23
C GLU A 429 -31.02 2.77 -0.53
N ARG A 430 -30.85 1.54 -1.06
CA ARG A 430 -31.87 0.81 -1.85
C ARG A 430 -32.35 1.55 -3.11
N GLN A 431 -31.53 2.45 -3.64
CA GLN A 431 -31.81 3.22 -4.86
C GLN A 431 -31.38 2.51 -6.16
N GLN A 432 -30.87 1.27 -6.08
CA GLN A 432 -30.46 0.45 -7.23
C GLN A 432 -31.36 -0.78 -7.45
N THR A 433 -32.68 -0.60 -7.39
CA THR A 433 -33.67 -1.68 -7.59
C THR A 433 -33.67 -2.26 -9.01
N ASN A 434 -33.29 -1.45 -10.02
CA ASN A 434 -33.32 -1.82 -11.44
C ASN A 434 -31.98 -2.33 -12.00
N LEU A 435 -31.04 -2.75 -11.14
CA LEU A 435 -29.68 -3.15 -11.52
C LEU A 435 -29.65 -4.23 -12.63
N LYS A 436 -30.43 -5.31 -12.46
CA LYS A 436 -30.49 -6.43 -13.40
C LYS A 436 -31.02 -6.01 -14.78
N PRO A 437 -32.22 -5.42 -14.90
CA PRO A 437 -32.72 -5.07 -16.22
C PRO A 437 -31.92 -3.96 -16.93
N ILE A 438 -31.23 -3.05 -16.20
CA ILE A 438 -30.28 -2.09 -16.80
C ILE A 438 -29.06 -2.83 -17.39
N SER A 439 -28.52 -3.80 -16.66
CA SER A 439 -27.41 -4.63 -17.15
C SER A 439 -27.81 -5.46 -18.39
N GLU A 440 -29.04 -6.00 -18.42
CA GLU A 440 -29.55 -6.72 -19.59
C GLU A 440 -29.71 -5.82 -20.83
N LEU A 441 -30.13 -4.57 -20.63
CA LEU A 441 -30.23 -3.58 -21.72
C LEU A 441 -28.85 -3.27 -22.29
N GLN A 442 -27.87 -3.04 -21.42
CA GLN A 442 -26.49 -2.78 -21.82
C GLN A 442 -25.89 -3.98 -22.58
N GLN A 443 -26.10 -5.20 -22.09
CA GLN A 443 -25.64 -6.42 -22.77
C GLN A 443 -26.27 -6.57 -24.15
N ALA A 444 -27.57 -6.30 -24.29
CA ALA A 444 -28.24 -6.34 -25.58
C ALA A 444 -27.64 -5.36 -26.60
N PHE A 445 -27.22 -4.17 -26.16
CA PHE A 445 -26.47 -3.23 -27.00
C PHE A 445 -25.06 -3.73 -27.33
N ASN A 446 -24.30 -4.15 -26.32
CA ASN A 446 -22.89 -4.55 -26.46
C ASN A 446 -22.69 -5.80 -27.33
N GLU A 447 -23.61 -6.77 -27.24
CA GLU A 447 -23.61 -7.98 -28.07
C GLU A 447 -24.19 -7.74 -29.46
N GLY A 448 -24.70 -6.52 -29.74
CA GLY A 448 -25.30 -6.17 -31.03
C GLY A 448 -26.64 -6.85 -31.30
N LEU A 449 -27.40 -7.23 -30.27
CA LEU A 449 -28.67 -7.96 -30.39
C LEU A 449 -29.86 -7.04 -30.73
N GLY A 450 -29.92 -6.55 -31.98
CA GLY A 450 -30.97 -5.64 -32.45
C GLY A 450 -32.42 -6.09 -32.16
N PRO A 451 -32.82 -7.35 -32.44
CA PRO A 451 -34.16 -7.85 -32.11
C PRO A 451 -34.48 -7.80 -30.61
N ARG A 452 -33.49 -8.09 -29.75
CA ARG A 452 -33.65 -8.04 -28.29
C ARG A 452 -33.84 -6.60 -27.81
N VAL A 453 -33.05 -5.65 -28.32
CA VAL A 453 -33.24 -4.22 -28.04
C VAL A 453 -34.65 -3.78 -28.46
N LYS A 454 -35.10 -4.13 -29.67
CA LYS A 454 -36.45 -3.81 -30.14
C LYS A 454 -37.55 -4.39 -29.24
N GLN A 455 -37.38 -5.64 -28.78
CA GLN A 455 -38.31 -6.28 -27.85
C GLN A 455 -38.38 -5.54 -26.51
N MET A 456 -37.22 -5.18 -25.95
CA MET A 456 -37.14 -4.45 -24.69
C MET A 456 -37.82 -3.08 -24.80
N ILE A 457 -37.48 -2.28 -25.82
CA ILE A 457 -38.11 -0.97 -26.07
C ILE A 457 -39.63 -1.11 -26.28
N ARG A 458 -40.09 -2.14 -27.00
CA ARG A 458 -41.54 -2.39 -27.18
C ARG A 458 -42.25 -2.68 -25.86
N GLN A 459 -41.61 -3.42 -24.95
CA GLN A 459 -42.15 -3.68 -23.62
C GLN A 459 -42.19 -2.42 -22.76
N MET A 460 -41.17 -1.55 -22.87
CA MET A 460 -41.14 -0.25 -22.19
C MET A 460 -42.27 0.66 -22.70
N ALA A 461 -42.47 0.75 -24.02
CA ALA A 461 -43.57 1.51 -24.63
C ALA A 461 -44.95 1.04 -24.14
N ARG A 462 -45.14 -0.28 -23.98
CA ARG A 462 -46.39 -0.85 -23.44
C ARG A 462 -46.61 -0.51 -21.98
N ARG A 463 -45.56 -0.54 -21.16
CA ARG A 463 -45.62 -0.16 -19.74
C ARG A 463 -45.91 1.33 -19.57
N MET A 464 -45.28 2.18 -20.36
CA MET A 464 -45.48 3.63 -20.27
C MET A 464 -46.89 4.06 -20.69
N ARG A 465 -47.55 3.33 -21.60
CA ARG A 465 -48.94 3.63 -22.01
C ARG A 465 -49.92 3.71 -20.83
N THR A 466 -49.69 2.96 -19.75
CA THR A 466 -50.56 2.99 -18.56
C THR A 466 -50.16 4.03 -17.52
N VAL A 467 -48.97 4.62 -17.64
CA VAL A 467 -48.38 5.54 -16.64
C VAL A 467 -48.36 6.97 -17.17
N ASP A 468 -47.86 7.16 -18.39
CA ASP A 468 -47.62 8.46 -19.02
C ASP A 468 -47.69 8.30 -20.54
N GLU A 469 -48.76 8.82 -21.16
CA GLU A 469 -49.02 8.68 -22.59
C GLU A 469 -48.05 9.52 -23.45
N GLU A 470 -47.56 10.66 -22.95
CA GLU A 470 -46.58 11.49 -23.67
C GLU A 470 -45.26 10.75 -23.76
N ARG A 471 -44.82 10.18 -22.64
CA ARG A 471 -43.62 9.36 -22.60
C ARG A 471 -43.78 8.06 -23.40
N ALA A 472 -44.98 7.48 -23.41
CA ALA A 472 -45.29 6.35 -24.29
C ALA A 472 -45.15 6.71 -25.78
N ALA A 473 -45.55 7.93 -26.18
CA ALA A 473 -45.36 8.43 -27.54
C ALA A 473 -43.87 8.53 -27.90
N LYS A 474 -43.03 9.04 -26.99
CA LYS A 474 -41.57 9.06 -27.16
C LYS A 474 -41.00 7.65 -27.34
N PHE A 475 -41.41 6.67 -26.54
CA PHE A 475 -40.97 5.28 -26.74
C PHE A 475 -41.48 4.65 -28.04
N ARG A 476 -42.63 5.08 -28.58
CA ARG A 476 -43.07 4.65 -29.93
C ARG A 476 -42.16 5.22 -31.02
N ASP A 477 -41.72 6.47 -30.87
CA ASP A 477 -40.73 7.07 -31.77
C ASP A 477 -39.37 6.36 -31.68
N ILE A 478 -38.88 6.09 -30.46
CA ILE A 478 -37.67 5.28 -30.25
C ILE A 478 -37.84 3.90 -30.88
N LEU A 479 -39.01 3.26 -30.73
CA LEU A 479 -39.30 1.95 -31.30
C LEU A 479 -39.25 1.95 -32.83
N HIS A 480 -39.72 3.02 -33.47
CA HIS A 480 -39.64 3.20 -34.92
C HIS A 480 -38.18 3.40 -35.37
N ASN A 481 -37.38 4.08 -34.56
CA ASN A 481 -35.99 4.42 -34.84
C ASN A 481 -34.94 3.55 -34.12
N VAL A 482 -35.30 2.34 -33.63
CA VAL A 482 -34.36 1.42 -32.95
C VAL A 482 -33.07 1.19 -33.73
N PRO A 483 -33.07 1.05 -35.08
CA PRO A 483 -31.83 0.88 -35.82
C PRO A 483 -30.82 2.00 -35.57
N LYS A 484 -31.26 3.26 -35.45
CA LYS A 484 -30.36 4.40 -35.15
C LYS A 484 -29.77 4.27 -33.74
N LEU A 485 -30.60 3.95 -32.74
CA LEU A 485 -30.15 3.76 -31.36
C LEU A 485 -29.13 2.62 -31.25
N TRP A 486 -29.41 1.51 -31.92
CA TRP A 486 -28.56 0.33 -31.94
C TRP A 486 -27.23 0.59 -32.64
N GLU A 487 -27.23 1.31 -33.76
CA GLU A 487 -26.02 1.59 -34.54
C GLU A 487 -24.99 2.40 -33.74
N HIS A 488 -25.42 3.31 -32.86
CA HIS A 488 -24.52 4.08 -32.00
C HIS A 488 -23.62 3.21 -31.11
N TYR A 489 -24.12 2.05 -30.65
CA TYR A 489 -23.44 1.21 -29.66
C TYR A 489 -22.91 -0.12 -30.23
N ARG A 490 -23.26 -0.47 -31.47
CA ARG A 490 -22.80 -1.69 -32.15
C ARG A 490 -21.27 -1.78 -32.25
N HIS A 491 -20.63 -0.67 -32.61
CA HIS A 491 -19.18 -0.60 -32.83
C HIS A 491 -18.42 0.00 -31.65
N LYS A 492 -19.14 0.58 -30.70
CA LYS A 492 -18.62 1.20 -29.48
C LYS A 492 -19.43 0.68 -28.29
N PRO A 493 -19.05 -0.46 -27.70
CA PRO A 493 -19.80 -1.04 -26.60
C PRO A 493 -19.84 -0.06 -25.42
N LEU A 494 -20.99 0.00 -24.75
CA LEU A 494 -21.16 0.73 -23.50
C LEU A 494 -20.31 0.07 -22.41
N GLY A 495 -19.33 0.79 -21.89
CA GLY A 495 -18.52 0.33 -20.76
C GLY A 495 -19.27 0.41 -19.43
N SER A 496 -18.81 -0.31 -18.43
CA SER A 496 -19.43 -0.35 -17.11
C SER A 496 -18.48 0.24 -16.05
N ARG A 497 -19.03 0.99 -15.08
CA ARG A 497 -18.26 1.61 -13.99
C ARG A 497 -18.86 1.25 -12.63
N LEU A 498 -17.97 1.13 -11.63
CA LEU A 498 -18.36 0.89 -10.24
C LEU A 498 -17.77 1.97 -9.33
N GLY A 499 -18.65 2.67 -8.63
CA GLY A 499 -18.31 3.72 -7.69
C GLY A 499 -18.60 3.34 -6.26
N THR A 500 -17.87 3.90 -5.30
CA THR A 500 -18.35 3.89 -3.91
C THR A 500 -19.09 5.16 -3.53
N SER A 501 -18.78 6.30 -4.16
CA SER A 501 -19.27 7.63 -3.74
C SER A 501 -19.16 7.81 -2.22
N SER A 502 -18.03 7.37 -1.65
CA SER A 502 -17.77 7.22 -0.20
C SER A 502 -17.57 8.56 0.52
N ALA A 503 -18.53 9.46 0.33
CA ALA A 503 -18.79 10.67 1.09
C ALA A 503 -19.81 10.43 2.23
N SER A 504 -20.71 9.43 2.10
CA SER A 504 -21.76 9.17 3.10
C SER A 504 -21.28 8.40 4.33
N ARG A 505 -22.04 8.52 5.43
CA ARG A 505 -21.67 8.07 6.79
C ARG A 505 -22.04 6.62 7.10
N ILE A 506 -22.82 5.93 6.25
CA ILE A 506 -22.88 4.47 6.28
C ILE A 506 -21.48 3.95 5.96
N THR A 507 -20.92 3.23 6.91
CA THR A 507 -19.48 3.02 7.07
C THR A 507 -18.90 1.96 6.13
N TYR A 508 -19.32 1.92 4.88
CA TYR A 508 -18.66 1.15 3.84
C TYR A 508 -17.42 1.91 3.36
N GLY A 509 -16.24 1.29 3.47
CA GLY A 509 -15.01 1.93 2.98
C GLY A 509 -14.97 2.00 1.44
N MET A 510 -14.30 3.02 0.91
CA MET A 510 -13.91 3.15 -0.51
C MET A 510 -13.20 1.91 -1.08
N GLY A 511 -13.45 1.60 -2.36
CA GLY A 511 -12.65 0.72 -3.20
C GLY A 511 -13.20 -0.69 -3.44
N PHE A 512 -13.02 -1.20 -4.66
CA PHE A 512 -13.35 -2.57 -5.06
C PHE A 512 -12.10 -3.36 -5.44
N VAL A 513 -12.19 -4.68 -5.35
CA VAL A 513 -11.17 -5.62 -5.87
C VAL A 513 -11.83 -6.84 -6.50
N ILE A 514 -11.25 -7.33 -7.59
CA ILE A 514 -11.66 -8.60 -8.19
C ILE A 514 -10.96 -9.75 -7.45
N LYS A 515 -11.77 -10.61 -6.82
CA LYS A 515 -11.35 -11.75 -5.99
C LYS A 515 -10.31 -12.65 -6.69
N ASP A 516 -10.52 -12.91 -7.98
CA ASP A 516 -9.70 -13.83 -8.78
C ASP A 516 -8.27 -13.35 -8.97
N THR A 517 -8.03 -12.03 -8.80
CA THR A 517 -6.70 -11.43 -8.94
C THR A 517 -5.87 -11.46 -7.64
N LEU A 518 -6.47 -11.90 -6.54
CA LEU A 518 -5.83 -12.00 -5.23
C LEU A 518 -5.15 -13.37 -5.00
N PRO A 519 -4.18 -13.46 -4.07
CA PRO A 519 -3.56 -14.73 -3.71
C PRO A 519 -4.55 -15.74 -3.11
N ASN A 520 -4.53 -16.99 -3.61
CA ASN A 520 -5.43 -18.08 -3.19
C ASN A 520 -5.47 -18.32 -1.68
N GLY A 521 -6.68 -18.55 -1.14
CA GLY A 521 -6.93 -19.06 0.22
C GLY A 521 -6.82 -18.05 1.36
N ARG A 522 -6.74 -16.74 1.09
CA ARG A 522 -6.36 -15.73 2.10
C ARG A 522 -7.31 -14.54 2.25
N PHE A 523 -8.48 -14.61 1.64
CA PHE A 523 -9.59 -13.67 1.90
C PHE A 523 -10.52 -14.14 3.05
N THR A 524 -10.42 -15.40 3.48
CA THR A 524 -11.26 -16.00 4.52
C THR A 524 -11.12 -15.33 5.90
N ALA A 525 -10.07 -14.54 6.12
CA ALA A 525 -9.86 -13.77 7.34
C ALA A 525 -10.83 -12.57 7.51
N HIS A 526 -11.66 -12.24 6.52
CA HIS A 526 -12.71 -11.21 6.65
C HIS A 526 -14.00 -11.70 7.33
N LYS A 527 -14.16 -13.00 7.59
CA LYS A 527 -15.31 -13.55 8.35
C LYS A 527 -15.17 -13.41 9.88
N GLY A 528 -14.37 -12.44 10.36
CA GLY A 528 -14.17 -12.18 11.78
C GLY A 528 -15.35 -11.39 12.37
N ARG A 529 -15.96 -11.95 13.44
CA ARG A 529 -17.12 -11.47 14.22
C ARG A 529 -17.34 -9.93 14.16
N GLY A 530 -18.33 -9.49 13.38
CA GLY A 530 -18.95 -8.17 13.52
C GLY A 530 -19.23 -7.39 12.23
N GLN A 531 -18.52 -7.64 11.13
CA GLN A 531 -18.76 -6.92 9.86
C GLN A 531 -19.49 -7.83 8.86
N GLN A 532 -20.76 -7.51 8.55
CA GLN A 532 -21.48 -8.14 7.45
C GLN A 532 -20.84 -7.70 6.13
N GLN A 533 -20.37 -8.64 5.30
CA GLN A 533 -20.04 -8.31 3.91
C GLN A 533 -21.32 -8.43 3.10
N PHE A 534 -21.72 -7.35 2.44
CA PHE A 534 -22.76 -7.41 1.43
C PHE A 534 -22.18 -8.10 0.19
N GLU A 535 -22.88 -9.13 -0.28
CA GLU A 535 -22.55 -9.76 -1.56
C GLU A 535 -22.88 -8.78 -2.68
N ILE A 536 -21.84 -8.30 -3.38
CA ILE A 536 -22.01 -7.44 -4.54
C ILE A 536 -22.36 -8.36 -5.71
N PRO A 537 -23.55 -8.25 -6.34
CA PRO A 537 -24.01 -9.19 -7.36
C PRO A 537 -23.38 -8.89 -8.74
N ILE A 538 -22.07 -8.68 -8.79
CA ILE A 538 -21.36 -8.23 -10.00
C ILE A 538 -20.16 -9.13 -10.30
N CYS A 539 -20.10 -9.54 -11.57
CA CYS A 539 -19.02 -10.31 -12.14
C CYS A 539 -18.27 -9.52 -13.22
N SER A 540 -16.95 -9.60 -13.15
CA SER A 540 -16.03 -9.12 -14.19
C SER A 540 -15.19 -10.28 -14.68
N PRO A 541 -15.21 -10.61 -15.99
CA PRO A 541 -14.32 -11.62 -16.52
C PRO A 541 -12.87 -11.12 -16.48
N VAL A 542 -11.95 -11.97 -16.04
CA VAL A 542 -10.52 -11.66 -15.96
C VAL A 542 -9.67 -12.63 -16.76
N GLU A 543 -8.64 -12.10 -17.41
CA GLU A 543 -7.64 -12.86 -18.15
C GLU A 543 -6.31 -12.87 -17.40
N GLU A 544 -5.73 -14.07 -17.27
CA GLU A 544 -4.38 -14.26 -16.74
C GLU A 544 -3.37 -14.30 -17.89
N VAL A 545 -2.52 -13.27 -17.99
CA VAL A 545 -1.52 -13.14 -19.06
C VAL A 545 -0.12 -13.38 -18.52
N TYR A 546 0.60 -14.34 -19.13
CA TYR A 546 2.01 -14.60 -18.90
C TYR A 546 2.85 -14.01 -20.04
N SER A 547 3.73 -13.06 -19.71
CA SER A 547 4.70 -12.50 -20.66
C SER A 547 6.10 -12.99 -20.33
N TYR A 548 6.84 -13.45 -21.34
CA TYR A 548 8.24 -13.88 -21.22
C TYR A 548 9.12 -12.91 -22.00
N ALA A 549 10.02 -12.22 -21.30
CA ALA A 549 10.92 -11.24 -21.91
C ALA A 549 12.38 -11.68 -21.77
N LYS A 550 13.21 -11.38 -22.77
CA LYS A 550 14.67 -11.54 -22.65
C LYS A 550 15.20 -10.51 -21.65
N PRO A 551 15.93 -10.91 -20.60
CA PRO A 551 16.51 -9.96 -19.65
C PRO A 551 17.49 -9.04 -20.39
N ARG A 552 17.41 -7.73 -20.12
CA ARG A 552 18.35 -6.74 -20.70
C ARG A 552 19.81 -7.03 -20.31
N ASN A 553 20.03 -7.54 -19.09
CA ASN A 553 21.34 -7.92 -18.56
C ASN A 553 21.31 -9.35 -17.97
N PRO A 554 21.51 -10.40 -18.78
CA PRO A 554 21.43 -11.78 -18.32
C PRO A 554 22.59 -12.14 -17.39
N THR A 555 22.26 -12.78 -16.26
CA THR A 555 23.22 -13.43 -15.36
C THR A 555 23.90 -14.63 -16.04
N SER A 556 25.06 -15.06 -15.55
CA SER A 556 25.78 -16.23 -16.09
C SER A 556 24.91 -17.48 -16.13
N TRP A 557 24.10 -17.70 -15.08
CA TRP A 557 23.13 -18.81 -15.04
C TRP A 557 22.04 -18.67 -16.11
N GLN A 558 21.48 -17.48 -16.31
CA GLN A 558 20.46 -17.26 -17.35
C GLN A 558 21.02 -17.48 -18.76
N ARG A 559 22.29 -17.14 -19.01
CA ARG A 559 22.97 -17.45 -20.28
C ARG A 559 23.09 -18.96 -20.48
N LEU A 560 23.56 -19.66 -19.46
CA LEU A 560 23.73 -21.12 -19.49
C LEU A 560 22.38 -21.83 -19.65
N ALA A 561 21.35 -21.37 -18.95
CA ALA A 561 19.98 -21.86 -19.06
C ALA A 561 19.36 -21.57 -20.45
N SER A 562 19.70 -20.44 -21.08
CA SER A 562 19.25 -20.15 -22.44
C SER A 562 19.87 -21.07 -23.49
N CYS A 563 21.06 -21.62 -23.24
CA CYS A 563 21.66 -22.65 -24.09
C CYS A 563 20.88 -23.97 -24.08
N LEU A 564 19.93 -24.16 -23.15
CA LEU A 564 19.07 -25.34 -23.07
C LEU A 564 17.69 -25.12 -23.73
N HIS A 565 17.47 -23.99 -24.41
CA HIS A 565 16.21 -23.69 -25.11
C HIS A 565 15.83 -24.69 -26.20
N TRP A 566 16.82 -25.39 -26.76
CA TRP A 566 16.63 -26.40 -27.80
C TRP A 566 15.92 -27.66 -27.28
N LEU A 567 15.93 -27.91 -25.96
CA LEU A 567 15.25 -29.06 -25.37
C LEU A 567 13.72 -28.84 -25.34
N PRO A 568 12.92 -29.89 -25.60
CA PRO A 568 11.46 -29.83 -25.46
C PRO A 568 11.06 -29.34 -24.06
N GLY A 569 10.13 -28.38 -23.98
CA GLY A 569 9.67 -27.79 -22.71
C GLY A 569 10.60 -26.75 -22.07
N CYS A 570 11.82 -26.55 -22.59
CA CYS A 570 12.83 -25.66 -22.02
C CYS A 570 12.92 -24.26 -22.66
N ARG A 571 12.03 -23.93 -23.61
CA ARG A 571 12.03 -22.66 -24.37
C ARG A 571 11.96 -21.38 -23.51
N HIS A 572 11.47 -21.49 -22.27
CA HIS A 572 11.32 -20.36 -21.36
C HIS A 572 12.47 -20.23 -20.34
N LEU A 573 13.44 -21.15 -20.33
CA LEU A 573 14.53 -21.13 -19.35
C LEU A 573 15.39 -19.87 -19.49
N GLY A 574 15.69 -19.17 -18.40
CA GLY A 574 16.48 -17.93 -18.47
C GLY A 574 15.74 -16.69 -19.01
N LEU A 575 14.47 -16.80 -19.42
CA LEU A 575 13.61 -15.64 -19.70
C LEU A 575 13.01 -15.07 -18.41
N GLU A 576 12.77 -13.76 -18.37
CA GLU A 576 12.02 -13.12 -17.29
C GLU A 576 10.53 -13.36 -17.48
N ARG A 577 9.92 -14.09 -16.54
CA ARG A 577 8.48 -14.35 -16.51
C ARG A 577 7.75 -13.26 -15.74
N ARG A 578 6.78 -12.60 -16.38
CA ARG A 578 5.88 -11.62 -15.77
C ARG A 578 4.43 -12.10 -15.86
N LYS A 579 3.74 -12.11 -14.72
CA LYS A 579 2.29 -12.38 -14.63
C LYS A 579 1.53 -11.05 -14.55
N THR A 580 0.54 -10.86 -15.40
CA THR A 580 -0.35 -9.68 -15.40
C THR A 580 -1.80 -10.09 -15.52
N TRP A 581 -2.68 -9.37 -14.82
CA TRP A 581 -4.13 -9.53 -14.93
C TRP A 581 -4.70 -8.44 -15.83
N LYS A 582 -5.68 -8.81 -16.65
CA LYS A 582 -6.46 -7.87 -17.48
C LYS A 582 -7.95 -8.19 -17.31
N THR A 583 -8.81 -7.19 -17.42
CA THR A 583 -10.26 -7.42 -17.58
C THR A 583 -10.51 -7.88 -19.01
N ALA A 584 -11.25 -8.97 -19.20
CA ALA A 584 -11.53 -9.53 -20.53
C ALA A 584 -12.47 -8.61 -21.35
N SER A 585 -13.29 -7.82 -20.65
CA SER A 585 -14.21 -6.86 -21.24
C SER A 585 -14.32 -5.59 -20.40
N GLU A 586 -14.81 -4.50 -21.01
CA GLU A 586 -15.10 -3.25 -20.28
C GLU A 586 -16.49 -3.28 -19.61
N ASP A 587 -17.30 -4.32 -19.83
CA ASP A 587 -18.62 -4.51 -19.23
C ASP A 587 -18.60 -5.42 -17.99
N PHE A 588 -19.38 -5.04 -16.98
CA PHE A 588 -19.62 -5.82 -15.78
C PHE A 588 -21.01 -6.48 -15.89
N ARG A 589 -21.12 -7.74 -15.48
CA ARG A 589 -22.37 -8.51 -15.54
C ARG A 589 -22.98 -8.69 -14.17
N VAL A 590 -24.31 -8.63 -14.07
CA VAL A 590 -25.02 -8.96 -12.84
C VAL A 590 -25.13 -10.48 -12.70
N CYS A 591 -24.66 -11.04 -11.59
CA CYS A 591 -24.62 -12.49 -11.35
C CYS A 591 -25.02 -12.82 -9.91
N GLY A 592 -25.51 -14.04 -9.68
CA GLY A 592 -25.95 -14.49 -8.35
C GLY A 592 -24.82 -14.54 -7.32
N GLN A 593 -23.60 -14.92 -7.73
CA GLN A 593 -22.39 -14.84 -6.91
C GLN A 593 -21.36 -13.95 -7.62
N GLY A 594 -21.18 -12.73 -7.12
CA GLY A 594 -20.22 -11.79 -7.69
C GLY A 594 -18.76 -12.13 -7.36
N ASN A 595 -17.84 -11.77 -8.27
CA ASN A 595 -16.40 -11.85 -8.02
C ASN A 595 -15.77 -10.50 -7.62
N VAL A 596 -16.56 -9.43 -7.57
CA VAL A 596 -16.17 -8.11 -7.07
C VAL A 596 -16.43 -8.03 -5.57
N ILE A 597 -15.45 -7.52 -4.82
CA ILE A 597 -15.54 -7.38 -3.37
C ILE A 597 -15.20 -5.95 -2.96
N ASN A 598 -15.92 -5.43 -1.95
CA ASN A 598 -15.58 -4.17 -1.32
C ASN A 598 -14.32 -4.31 -0.44
N LEU A 599 -13.36 -3.39 -0.61
CA LEU A 599 -12.16 -3.26 0.22
C LEU A 599 -12.43 -2.52 1.55
N GLY A 600 -13.60 -1.91 1.68
CA GLY A 600 -14.08 -1.29 2.90
C GLY A 600 -14.84 -2.24 3.80
N GLY A 601 -14.35 -2.46 5.02
CA GLY A 601 -15.14 -3.09 6.09
C GLY A 601 -16.21 -2.13 6.61
N LEU A 602 -17.42 -2.65 6.90
CA LEU A 602 -18.48 -1.90 7.58
C LEU A 602 -18.08 -1.65 9.04
N SER A 603 -17.67 -0.44 9.40
CA SER A 603 -17.71 -0.10 10.84
C SER A 603 -19.17 -0.07 11.26
N THR A 604 -19.55 -0.66 12.38
CA THR A 604 -20.83 -0.28 12.99
C THR A 604 -20.74 1.20 13.36
N ALA A 605 -21.78 1.97 13.06
CA ALA A 605 -21.86 3.35 13.50
C ALA A 605 -21.63 3.37 15.01
N THR A 606 -20.58 4.04 15.45
CA THR A 606 -20.41 4.34 16.87
C THR A 606 -21.46 5.39 17.18
N GLY A 607 -22.32 5.14 18.17
CA GLY A 607 -23.31 6.12 18.61
C GLY A 607 -22.65 7.43 19.03
N ASN A 608 -23.47 8.43 19.33
CA ASN A 608 -23.01 9.77 19.75
C ASN A 608 -22.19 9.78 21.06
N ASN A 609 -22.07 8.62 21.72
CA ASN A 609 -21.34 8.39 22.97
C ASN A 609 -21.80 9.36 24.06
N LEU A 610 -23.11 9.58 24.16
CA LEU A 610 -23.73 10.59 25.02
C LEU A 610 -23.63 10.21 26.48
N LEU A 611 -23.81 8.93 26.77
CA LEU A 611 -23.69 8.38 28.11
C LEU A 611 -22.24 8.21 28.58
N GLY A 612 -21.26 8.50 27.71
CA GLY A 612 -19.87 8.19 27.95
C GLY A 612 -19.77 6.77 28.48
N LYS A 613 -19.98 5.76 27.61
CA LYS A 613 -19.42 4.46 27.96
C LYS A 613 -17.94 4.76 28.12
N LYS A 614 -17.46 4.89 29.37
CA LYS A 614 -16.11 4.51 29.74
C LYS A 614 -16.02 3.20 29.00
N GLN A 615 -15.26 3.15 27.92
CA GLN A 615 -14.66 1.90 27.54
C GLN A 615 -13.96 1.54 28.85
N GLN A 616 -14.62 0.71 29.66
CA GLN A 616 -13.94 -0.19 30.53
C GLN A 616 -13.07 -0.90 29.50
N ALA A 617 -11.88 -0.33 29.29
CA ALA A 617 -10.75 -1.02 28.77
C ALA A 617 -10.60 -2.08 29.82
N ASP A 618 -11.36 -3.17 29.64
CA ASP A 618 -11.38 -4.33 30.48
C ASP A 618 -9.89 -4.59 30.65
N PRO A 619 -9.31 -4.37 31.85
CA PRO A 619 -7.87 -4.35 32.03
C PRO A 619 -7.41 -5.80 32.05
N ARG A 620 -7.81 -6.55 31.02
CA ARG A 620 -7.28 -7.85 30.70
C ARG A 620 -5.79 -7.61 30.59
N PRO A 621 -5.00 -8.28 31.44
CA PRO A 621 -3.56 -8.15 31.39
C PRO A 621 -3.12 -8.40 29.96
N PRO A 622 -2.11 -7.65 29.47
CA PRO A 622 -1.60 -7.86 28.13
C PRO A 622 -1.26 -9.34 27.97
N GLY A 623 -1.95 -10.03 27.04
CA GLY A 623 -1.76 -11.46 26.85
C GLY A 623 -0.32 -11.81 26.50
N PHE A 624 0.03 -13.09 26.58
CA PHE A 624 1.39 -13.62 26.34
C PHE A 624 2.08 -13.12 25.06
N ALA A 625 1.32 -12.63 24.07
CA ALA A 625 1.82 -12.03 22.84
C ALA A 625 2.66 -10.75 23.03
N TYR A 626 2.50 -10.03 24.15
CA TYR A 626 3.17 -8.76 24.44
C TYR A 626 4.30 -8.87 25.47
N LEU A 627 4.73 -10.09 25.81
CA LEU A 627 5.87 -10.32 26.70
C LEU A 627 7.17 -9.74 26.12
N ASN A 628 8.12 -9.45 27.02
CA ASN A 628 9.44 -8.96 26.63
C ASN A 628 10.14 -9.97 25.70
N SER A 629 10.63 -9.47 24.56
CA SER A 629 11.37 -10.24 23.56
C SER A 629 12.55 -11.03 24.13
N SER A 630 13.26 -10.51 25.14
CA SER A 630 14.38 -11.25 25.77
C SER A 630 13.88 -12.48 26.54
N PHE A 631 12.78 -12.33 27.28
CA PHE A 631 12.14 -13.44 28.00
C PHE A 631 11.58 -14.49 27.04
N CYS A 632 10.89 -14.06 25.97
CA CYS A 632 10.42 -15.00 24.94
C CYS A 632 11.57 -15.76 24.27
N ASN A 633 12.71 -15.11 24.01
CA ASN A 633 13.87 -15.76 23.41
C ASN A 633 14.49 -16.79 24.35
N TRP A 634 14.58 -16.49 25.64
CA TRP A 634 15.03 -17.45 26.66
C TRP A 634 14.10 -18.66 26.74
N LEU A 635 12.79 -18.44 26.77
CA LEU A 635 11.79 -19.52 26.79
C LEU A 635 11.88 -20.43 25.55
N LYS A 636 12.12 -19.86 24.37
CA LYS A 636 12.33 -20.65 23.13
C LYS A 636 13.54 -21.57 23.23
N VAL A 637 14.66 -21.04 23.74
CA VAL A 637 15.87 -21.84 23.94
C VAL A 637 15.59 -22.98 24.91
N LEU A 638 14.91 -22.71 26.02
CA LEU A 638 14.55 -23.72 27.02
C LEU A 638 13.62 -24.79 26.45
N LEU A 639 12.62 -24.40 25.66
CA LEU A 639 11.67 -25.31 24.99
C LEU A 639 12.36 -26.25 23.98
N GLY A 640 13.48 -25.84 23.37
CA GLY A 640 14.30 -26.73 22.56
C GLY A 640 15.30 -27.54 23.38
N PHE A 641 15.92 -26.92 24.38
CA PHE A 641 17.03 -27.50 25.15
C PHE A 641 16.55 -28.65 26.03
N VAL A 642 15.46 -28.47 26.78
CA VAL A 642 14.97 -29.47 27.74
C VAL A 642 14.63 -30.80 27.03
N PRO A 643 13.83 -30.83 25.94
CA PRO A 643 13.54 -32.09 25.27
C PRO A 643 14.77 -32.72 24.63
N ALA A 644 15.69 -31.92 24.07
CA ALA A 644 16.93 -32.43 23.50
C ALA A 644 17.82 -33.06 24.58
N PHE A 645 17.95 -32.42 25.74
CA PHE A 645 18.74 -32.93 26.86
C PHE A 645 18.27 -34.30 27.33
N PHE A 646 16.96 -34.45 27.57
CA PHE A 646 16.40 -35.75 27.92
C PHE A 646 16.48 -36.78 26.78
N SER A 647 16.39 -36.34 25.52
CA SER A 647 16.55 -37.25 24.38
C SER A 647 17.97 -37.81 24.29
N PHE A 648 19.00 -36.99 24.50
CA PHE A 648 20.40 -37.44 24.51
C PHE A 648 20.68 -38.40 25.68
N LEU A 649 20.19 -38.08 26.88
CA LEU A 649 20.29 -38.97 28.03
C LEU A 649 19.59 -40.31 27.83
N TYR A 650 18.46 -40.32 27.11
CA TYR A 650 17.67 -41.53 26.88
C TYR A 650 18.24 -42.44 25.78
N THR A 651 18.95 -41.88 24.80
CA THR A 651 19.26 -42.59 23.54
C THR A 651 20.74 -42.87 23.28
N GLN A 652 21.66 -42.25 24.04
CA GLN A 652 23.10 -42.36 23.79
C GLN A 652 23.82 -43.11 24.90
N ASP A 653 24.61 -44.11 24.51
CA ASP A 653 25.40 -44.93 25.44
C ASP A 653 26.72 -44.26 25.83
N TRP A 654 27.23 -43.32 25.01
CA TRP A 654 28.48 -42.61 25.29
C TRP A 654 28.25 -41.43 26.23
N TRP A 655 28.89 -41.46 27.42
CA TRP A 655 28.69 -40.46 28.48
C TRP A 655 28.90 -38.99 28.03
N VAL A 656 29.84 -38.73 27.12
CA VAL A 656 30.11 -37.39 26.58
C VAL A 656 28.93 -36.87 25.75
N LEU A 657 28.33 -37.73 24.92
CA LEU A 657 27.13 -37.37 24.15
C LEU A 657 25.86 -37.37 25.01
N ALA A 658 25.75 -38.24 26.00
CA ALA A 658 24.61 -38.31 26.90
C ALA A 658 24.45 -37.00 27.71
N TRP A 659 25.54 -36.50 28.32
CA TRP A 659 25.52 -35.26 29.12
C TRP A 659 25.85 -34.00 28.31
N GLY A 660 26.79 -34.08 27.37
CA GLY A 660 27.29 -32.96 26.59
C GLY A 660 26.64 -32.80 25.21
N GLY A 661 25.92 -33.80 24.70
CA GLY A 661 25.41 -33.83 23.32
C GLY A 661 24.51 -32.65 22.98
N THR A 662 23.63 -32.24 23.90
CA THR A 662 22.76 -31.08 23.69
C THR A 662 23.56 -29.78 23.56
N PHE A 663 24.58 -29.59 24.40
CA PHE A 663 25.46 -28.42 24.33
C PHE A 663 26.25 -28.38 23.02
N ILE A 664 26.75 -29.54 22.57
CA ILE A 664 27.45 -29.67 21.29
C ILE A 664 26.50 -29.34 20.13
N TRP A 665 25.28 -29.90 20.10
CA TRP A 665 24.29 -29.65 19.05
C TRP A 665 23.87 -28.18 18.97
N PHE A 666 23.62 -27.56 20.12
CA PHE A 666 23.29 -26.14 20.21
C PHE A 666 24.48 -25.26 19.84
N GLY A 667 25.70 -25.65 20.24
CA GLY A 667 26.95 -24.98 19.88
C GLY A 667 27.18 -24.95 18.37
N ILE A 668 27.13 -26.10 17.70
CA ILE A 668 27.30 -26.20 16.24
C ILE A 668 26.24 -25.35 15.52
N THR A 669 24.97 -25.49 15.92
CA THR A 669 23.86 -24.74 15.31
C THR A 669 23.99 -23.23 15.56
N GLY A 670 24.43 -22.84 16.75
CA GLY A 670 24.61 -21.45 17.14
C GLY A 670 25.72 -20.79 16.34
N VAL A 671 26.90 -21.41 16.30
CA VAL A 671 28.05 -20.98 15.51
C VAL A 671 27.69 -20.91 14.03
N ARG A 672 27.03 -21.94 13.48
CA ARG A 672 26.57 -21.97 12.09
C ARG A 672 25.70 -20.77 11.74
N ASN A 673 24.73 -20.41 12.59
CA ASN A 673 23.85 -19.28 12.32
C ASN A 673 24.62 -17.95 12.34
N VAL A 674 25.54 -17.77 13.28
CA VAL A 674 26.40 -16.58 13.32
C VAL A 674 27.26 -16.49 12.05
N VAL A 675 27.95 -17.58 11.69
CA VAL A 675 28.79 -17.65 10.49
C VAL A 675 27.98 -17.39 9.22
N GLN A 676 26.81 -18.00 9.08
CA GLN A 676 25.89 -17.77 7.96
C GLN A 676 25.53 -16.29 7.82
N MET A 677 25.08 -15.63 8.90
CA MET A 677 24.64 -14.24 8.84
C MET A 677 25.79 -13.30 8.49
N VAL A 678 26.99 -13.56 9.02
CA VAL A 678 28.20 -12.77 8.74
C VAL A 678 28.68 -12.97 7.29
N LEU A 679 28.70 -14.21 6.79
CA LEU A 679 29.09 -14.52 5.40
C LEU A 679 28.08 -13.99 4.38
N ALA A 680 26.78 -14.06 4.69
CA ALA A 680 25.72 -13.52 3.84
C ALA A 680 25.88 -11.99 3.65
N ALA A 681 26.25 -11.28 4.71
CA ALA A 681 26.47 -9.83 4.69
C ALA A 681 27.86 -9.41 4.21
N LYS A 682 28.82 -10.35 4.12
CA LYS A 682 30.25 -10.11 3.80
C LYS A 682 30.95 -9.24 4.87
N GLY A 683 30.52 -9.33 6.13
CA GLY A 683 30.98 -8.46 7.22
C GLY A 683 32.44 -8.63 7.65
N ALA A 684 33.16 -9.62 7.10
CA ALA A 684 34.57 -9.89 7.42
C ALA A 684 35.58 -9.22 6.47
N THR A 685 35.12 -8.46 5.47
CA THR A 685 36.04 -7.78 4.54
C THR A 685 36.52 -6.44 5.08
N ARG A 686 37.83 -6.18 4.99
CA ARG A 686 38.52 -4.96 5.45
C ARG A 686 37.92 -3.64 4.94
N ASP A 687 37.17 -3.69 3.84
CA ASP A 687 36.63 -2.52 3.15
C ASP A 687 35.21 -2.10 3.62
N THR A 688 34.59 -2.83 4.55
CA THR A 688 33.24 -2.52 5.08
C THR A 688 33.29 -2.13 6.56
N LEU A 689 32.49 -1.15 6.98
CA LEU A 689 32.45 -0.64 8.37
C LEU A 689 31.40 -1.33 9.26
N ILE A 690 30.84 -2.44 8.80
CA ILE A 690 29.75 -3.12 9.51
C ILE A 690 30.34 -4.01 10.60
N HIS A 691 29.93 -3.80 11.85
CA HIS A 691 30.29 -4.72 12.92
C HIS A 691 29.51 -6.04 12.79
N TRP A 692 30.19 -7.17 12.99
CA TRP A 692 29.57 -8.49 12.90
C TRP A 692 28.40 -8.67 13.88
N LYS A 693 28.46 -8.03 15.05
CA LYS A 693 27.39 -8.09 16.08
C LYS A 693 26.07 -7.52 15.58
N ASP A 694 26.10 -6.48 14.76
CA ASP A 694 24.90 -5.82 14.24
C ASP A 694 24.20 -6.66 13.15
N GLN A 695 24.90 -7.67 12.62
CA GLN A 695 24.37 -8.60 11.60
C GLN A 695 23.69 -9.82 12.23
N VAL A 696 23.97 -10.12 13.51
CA VAL A 696 23.45 -11.31 14.18
C VAL A 696 22.09 -11.00 14.81
N SER A 697 21.04 -11.59 14.25
CA SER A 697 19.70 -11.55 14.86
C SER A 697 19.58 -12.58 15.97
N VAL A 698 19.66 -12.13 17.22
CA VAL A 698 19.50 -12.98 18.42
C VAL A 698 18.16 -13.75 18.39
N SER A 699 17.07 -13.12 17.91
CA SER A 699 15.79 -13.82 17.79
C SER A 699 15.83 -14.94 16.75
N ARG A 700 16.45 -14.74 15.58
CA ARG A 700 16.57 -15.81 14.55
C ARG A 700 17.45 -16.96 15.05
N LEU A 701 18.48 -16.63 15.82
CA LEU A 701 19.35 -17.61 16.49
C LEU A 701 18.55 -18.46 17.49
N CYS A 702 17.81 -17.82 18.41
CA CYS A 702 16.97 -18.53 19.39
C CYS A 702 15.89 -19.38 18.72
N ASP A 703 15.26 -18.90 17.64
CA ASP A 703 14.32 -19.71 16.86
C ASP A 703 15.00 -20.97 16.28
N SER A 704 16.20 -20.82 15.70
CA SER A 704 16.94 -21.95 15.14
C SER A 704 17.34 -22.98 16.18
N LEU A 705 17.72 -22.53 17.38
CA LEU A 705 18.07 -23.41 18.51
C LEU A 705 16.85 -24.18 19.00
N MET A 706 15.69 -23.52 19.11
CA MET A 706 14.42 -24.16 19.47
C MET A 706 14.05 -25.29 18.51
N TYR A 707 14.02 -25.02 17.19
CA TYR A 707 13.69 -26.05 16.20
C TYR A 707 14.74 -27.16 16.15
N THR A 708 16.01 -26.84 16.36
CA THR A 708 17.04 -27.88 16.42
C THR A 708 16.82 -28.80 17.62
N GLY A 709 16.52 -28.26 18.80
CA GLY A 709 16.23 -29.08 19.97
C GLY A 709 15.00 -29.97 19.79
N ILE A 710 13.91 -29.44 19.24
CA ILE A 710 12.71 -30.22 18.91
C ILE A 710 13.02 -31.31 17.88
N SER A 711 13.91 -31.05 16.92
CA SER A 711 14.28 -32.04 15.90
C SER A 711 14.96 -33.27 16.49
N VAL A 712 15.76 -33.12 17.56
CA VAL A 712 16.42 -34.25 18.24
C VAL A 712 15.36 -35.17 18.85
N LEU A 713 14.39 -34.62 19.57
CA LEU A 713 13.29 -35.41 20.14
C LEU A 713 12.48 -36.12 19.04
N LEU A 714 12.16 -35.41 17.96
CA LEU A 714 11.39 -35.95 16.85
C LEU A 714 12.12 -37.10 16.15
N LEU A 715 13.39 -36.93 15.81
CA LEU A 715 14.13 -37.89 14.99
C LEU A 715 14.65 -39.05 15.83
N GLU A 716 15.24 -38.79 17.00
CA GLU A 716 15.87 -39.84 17.81
C GLU A 716 14.86 -40.61 18.65
N VAL A 717 13.94 -39.94 19.34
CA VAL A 717 13.01 -40.63 20.26
C VAL A 717 11.77 -41.11 19.53
N LEU A 718 11.04 -40.20 18.87
CA LEU A 718 9.76 -40.51 18.25
C LEU A 718 9.90 -41.40 17.01
N VAL A 719 10.84 -41.10 16.11
CA VAL A 719 10.99 -41.85 14.85
C VAL A 719 11.93 -43.05 15.02
N ARG A 720 13.18 -42.84 15.44
CA ARG A 720 14.16 -43.94 15.51
C ARG A 720 13.77 -44.99 16.55
N VAL A 721 13.52 -44.59 17.81
CA VAL A 721 13.25 -45.55 18.89
C VAL A 721 11.80 -46.00 18.92
N TRP A 722 10.82 -45.08 18.94
CA TRP A 722 9.42 -45.50 19.11
C TRP A 722 8.82 -46.09 17.84
N LEU A 723 8.98 -45.44 16.69
CA LEU A 723 8.37 -45.88 15.43
C LEU A 723 9.14 -47.05 14.77
N LEU A 724 10.43 -46.87 14.50
CA LEU A 724 11.20 -47.84 13.72
C LEU A 724 11.62 -49.06 14.54
N ASP A 725 12.26 -48.83 15.70
CA ASP A 725 12.76 -49.91 16.55
C ASP A 725 11.61 -50.63 17.28
N ARG A 726 10.82 -49.93 18.10
CA ARG A 726 9.78 -50.58 18.94
C ARG A 726 8.51 -51.02 18.22
N THR A 727 8.03 -50.28 17.22
CA THR A 727 6.78 -50.66 16.52
C THR A 727 7.01 -51.46 15.25
N MET A 728 8.03 -51.12 14.46
CA MET A 728 8.31 -51.82 13.19
C MET A 728 9.40 -52.90 13.31
N GLY A 729 10.13 -52.97 14.44
CA GLY A 729 11.22 -53.94 14.64
C GLY A 729 12.45 -53.69 13.75
N ILE A 730 12.55 -52.53 13.10
CA ILE A 730 13.64 -52.18 12.18
C ILE A 730 14.70 -51.42 12.96
N THR A 731 15.78 -52.11 13.31
CA THR A 731 16.90 -51.53 14.06
C THR A 731 18.02 -51.03 13.15
N VAL A 732 18.83 -50.08 13.65
CA VAL A 732 20.02 -49.57 12.94
C VAL A 732 21.01 -50.69 12.65
N ALA A 733 21.10 -51.69 13.53
CA ALA A 733 22.00 -52.82 13.36
C ALA A 733 21.56 -53.77 12.23
N GLN A 734 20.25 -53.91 12.00
CA GLN A 734 19.72 -54.85 11.00
C GLN A 734 19.58 -54.23 9.61
N ASN A 735 19.04 -53.01 9.51
CA ASN A 735 18.74 -52.35 8.24
C ASN A 735 19.10 -50.85 8.28
N PRO A 736 20.40 -50.51 8.32
CA PRO A 736 20.86 -49.12 8.46
C PRO A 736 20.34 -48.22 7.32
N TRP A 737 20.36 -48.70 6.07
CA TRP A 737 19.93 -47.93 4.91
C TRP A 737 18.46 -47.48 5.00
N THR A 738 17.57 -48.35 5.46
CA THR A 738 16.14 -48.05 5.61
C THR A 738 15.91 -47.02 6.71
N VAL A 739 16.54 -47.21 7.87
CA VAL A 739 16.42 -46.29 9.01
C VAL A 739 16.93 -44.89 8.64
N PHE A 740 18.11 -44.79 8.03
CA PHE A 740 18.68 -43.51 7.61
C PHE A 740 17.84 -42.82 6.53
N THR A 741 17.27 -43.58 5.59
CA THR A 741 16.41 -43.02 4.54
C THR A 741 15.15 -42.40 5.12
N VAL A 742 14.46 -43.11 6.02
CA VAL A 742 13.24 -42.61 6.68
C VAL A 742 13.55 -41.37 7.53
N LEU A 743 14.62 -41.41 8.33
CA LEU A 743 15.04 -40.27 9.14
C LEU A 743 15.37 -39.05 8.29
N ASN A 744 16.05 -39.23 7.14
CA ASN A 744 16.39 -38.13 6.23
C ASN A 744 15.15 -37.53 5.55
N ILE A 745 14.18 -38.35 5.15
CA ILE A 745 12.92 -37.87 4.57
C ILE A 745 12.14 -37.05 5.59
N ILE A 746 11.96 -37.58 6.81
CA ILE A 746 11.22 -36.89 7.88
C ILE A 746 11.93 -35.62 8.29
N ASN A 747 13.26 -35.64 8.44
CA ASN A 747 14.05 -34.46 8.73
C ASN A 747 13.95 -33.41 7.60
N GLY A 748 14.01 -33.82 6.34
CA GLY A 748 13.82 -32.94 5.18
C GLY A 748 12.45 -32.25 5.20
N PHE A 749 11.37 -33.00 5.42
CA PHE A 749 10.02 -32.44 5.56
C PHE A 749 9.89 -31.52 6.77
N TYR A 750 10.45 -31.91 7.93
CA TYR A 750 10.47 -31.10 9.14
C TYR A 750 11.18 -29.76 8.91
N ILE A 751 12.35 -29.80 8.26
CA ILE A 751 13.14 -28.61 7.94
C ILE A 751 12.40 -27.71 6.96
N CYS A 752 11.85 -28.28 5.89
CA CYS A 752 11.05 -27.55 4.92
C CYS A 752 9.83 -26.89 5.59
N ALA A 753 9.08 -27.65 6.40
CA ALA A 753 7.89 -27.17 7.08
C ALA A 753 8.20 -26.01 8.03
N HIS A 754 9.22 -26.11 8.89
CA HIS A 754 9.52 -25.03 9.82
C HIS A 754 10.21 -23.83 9.15
N ASN A 755 10.91 -24.00 8.02
CA ASN A 755 11.45 -22.88 7.24
C ASN A 755 10.36 -22.11 6.51
N VAL A 756 9.39 -22.81 5.92
CA VAL A 756 8.16 -22.20 5.41
C VAL A 756 7.39 -21.52 6.54
N PHE A 757 7.39 -22.13 7.74
CA PHE A 757 6.75 -21.58 8.94
C PHE A 757 7.41 -20.24 9.33
N ARG A 758 8.73 -20.19 9.38
CA ARG A 758 9.52 -18.98 9.71
C ARG A 758 9.50 -17.91 8.61
N GLY A 759 9.10 -18.27 7.39
CA GLY A 759 8.98 -17.33 6.27
C GLY A 759 10.28 -17.12 5.49
N PHE A 760 11.17 -18.11 5.46
CA PHE A 760 12.35 -18.08 4.60
C PHE A 760 11.97 -18.05 3.12
N PRO A 761 12.88 -17.57 2.23
CA PRO A 761 12.71 -17.68 0.78
C PRO A 761 12.37 -19.12 0.37
N LYS A 762 11.49 -19.28 -0.62
CA LYS A 762 11.06 -20.61 -1.09
C LYS A 762 12.25 -21.44 -1.58
N GLU A 763 13.22 -20.76 -2.20
CA GLU A 763 14.45 -21.34 -2.71
C GLU A 763 15.28 -21.97 -1.59
N ALA A 764 15.36 -21.31 -0.42
CA ALA A 764 16.06 -21.84 0.75
C ALA A 764 15.31 -23.03 1.37
N ALA A 765 13.97 -22.96 1.43
CA ALA A 765 13.16 -24.07 1.94
C ALA A 765 13.29 -25.33 1.07
N ILE A 766 13.28 -25.17 -0.27
CA ILE A 766 13.48 -26.27 -1.22
C ILE A 766 14.91 -26.79 -1.15
N GLY A 767 15.92 -25.91 -1.12
CA GLY A 767 17.32 -26.35 -0.98
C GLY A 767 17.55 -27.14 0.31
N ASN A 768 16.96 -26.70 1.41
CA ASN A 768 17.05 -27.36 2.70
C ASN A 768 16.33 -28.73 2.76
N LEU A 769 15.39 -29.02 1.85
CA LEU A 769 14.78 -30.34 1.71
C LEU A 769 15.82 -31.40 1.29
N PHE A 770 16.77 -31.02 0.44
CA PHE A 770 17.84 -31.88 -0.07
C PHE A 770 19.12 -31.81 0.77
N ARG A 771 19.10 -31.08 1.88
CA ARG A 771 20.27 -30.84 2.75
C ARG A 771 20.93 -32.14 3.20
N SER A 772 20.15 -33.14 3.62
CA SER A 772 20.70 -34.41 4.09
C SER A 772 21.46 -35.16 3.00
N ALA A 773 20.98 -35.15 1.76
CA ALA A 773 21.66 -35.80 0.64
C ALA A 773 22.98 -35.10 0.30
N LEU A 774 22.99 -33.77 0.32
CA LEU A 774 24.18 -32.94 0.07
C LEU A 774 25.21 -33.02 1.21
N ALA A 775 24.79 -33.39 2.43
CA ALA A 775 25.67 -33.50 3.59
C ALA A 775 26.56 -34.75 3.57
N ILE A 776 26.14 -35.82 2.88
CA ILE A 776 26.86 -37.10 2.80
C ILE A 776 28.32 -36.90 2.31
N PRO A 777 28.57 -36.30 1.12
CA PRO A 777 29.94 -36.12 0.64
C PRO A 777 30.78 -35.20 1.56
N VAL A 778 30.16 -34.19 2.17
CA VAL A 778 30.85 -33.30 3.12
C VAL A 778 31.24 -34.05 4.39
N SER A 779 30.37 -34.93 4.89
CA SER A 779 30.64 -35.76 6.07
C SER A 779 31.79 -36.74 5.81
N SER A 780 31.85 -37.33 4.62
CA SER A 780 32.98 -38.19 4.22
C SER A 780 34.30 -37.42 4.22
N ILE A 781 34.33 -36.22 3.64
CA ILE A 781 35.52 -35.36 3.63
C ILE A 781 35.97 -35.03 5.06
N TYR A 782 35.05 -34.61 5.94
CA TYR A 782 35.37 -34.31 7.33
C TYR A 782 35.91 -35.54 8.08
N GLY A 783 35.30 -36.71 7.87
CA GLY A 783 35.78 -37.98 8.41
C GLY A 783 37.22 -38.29 8.00
N TYR A 784 37.53 -38.21 6.70
CA TYR A 784 38.89 -38.42 6.19
C TYR A 784 39.89 -37.41 6.77
N THR A 785 39.54 -36.12 6.82
CA THR A 785 40.44 -35.12 7.41
C THR A 785 40.72 -35.34 8.89
N LEU A 786 39.72 -35.80 9.66
CA LEU A 786 39.89 -36.09 11.07
C LEU A 786 40.77 -37.32 11.27
N GLN A 787 40.57 -38.36 10.43
CA GLN A 787 41.39 -39.56 10.42
C GLN A 787 42.86 -39.23 10.15
N TYR A 788 43.17 -38.54 9.05
CA TYR A 788 44.55 -38.14 8.72
C TYR A 788 45.18 -37.22 9.77
N GLY A 789 44.38 -36.36 10.41
CA GLY A 789 44.85 -35.49 11.50
C GLY A 789 45.23 -36.28 12.76
N LEU A 790 44.44 -37.29 13.13
CA LEU A 790 44.71 -38.16 14.29
C LEU A 790 45.92 -39.07 14.04
N GLU A 791 46.05 -39.60 12.82
CA GLU A 791 47.24 -40.35 12.39
C GLU A 791 48.50 -39.45 12.44
N GLY A 792 48.39 -38.20 12.00
CA GLY A 792 49.49 -37.21 12.06
C GLY A 792 49.88 -36.76 13.49
N LEU A 793 48.99 -36.91 14.47
CA LEU A 793 49.25 -36.67 15.90
C LEU A 793 49.80 -37.91 16.63
N GLY A 794 50.00 -39.03 15.91
CA GLY A 794 50.57 -40.26 16.47
C GLY A 794 49.57 -41.14 17.24
N VAL A 795 48.26 -41.00 16.99
CA VAL A 795 47.24 -41.84 17.63
C VAL A 795 47.20 -43.22 16.96
N LEU A 796 47.57 -44.28 17.69
CA LEU A 796 47.71 -45.65 17.20
C LEU A 796 46.38 -46.30 16.75
N ASN A 797 45.23 -45.84 17.25
CA ASN A 797 43.90 -46.31 16.86
C ASN A 797 42.90 -45.14 16.71
N PRO A 798 42.87 -44.46 15.55
CA PRO A 798 41.96 -43.36 15.29
C PRO A 798 40.47 -43.76 15.36
N GLU A 799 40.15 -45.03 15.09
CA GLU A 799 38.78 -45.56 15.03
C GLU A 799 38.01 -45.42 16.35
N ILE A 800 38.72 -45.53 17.49
CA ILE A 800 38.15 -45.38 18.84
C ILE A 800 37.52 -43.99 19.03
N TYR A 801 38.07 -42.96 18.37
CA TYR A 801 37.55 -41.60 18.44
C TYR A 801 36.62 -41.28 17.25
N LEU A 802 36.86 -41.87 16.08
CA LEU A 802 36.07 -41.62 14.85
C LEU A 802 34.65 -42.18 14.93
N VAL A 803 34.47 -43.40 15.47
CA VAL A 803 33.14 -44.04 15.50
C VAL A 803 32.16 -43.29 16.42
N PRO A 804 32.52 -42.90 17.66
CA PRO A 804 31.63 -42.11 18.51
C PRO A 804 31.44 -40.67 18.02
N SER A 805 32.44 -40.10 17.32
CA SER A 805 32.36 -38.74 16.79
C SER A 805 31.64 -38.62 15.45
N ALA A 806 31.32 -39.73 14.78
CA ALA A 806 30.64 -39.76 13.48
C ALA A 806 29.31 -38.97 13.49
N ALA A 807 28.54 -39.02 14.59
CA ALA A 807 27.31 -38.26 14.74
C ALA A 807 27.57 -36.74 14.78
N VAL A 808 28.64 -36.31 15.45
CA VAL A 808 29.06 -34.91 15.53
C VAL A 808 29.57 -34.43 14.16
N VAL A 809 30.39 -35.25 13.49
CA VAL A 809 30.91 -34.97 12.14
C VAL A 809 29.77 -34.82 11.13
N SER A 810 28.80 -35.73 11.14
CA SER A 810 27.61 -35.68 10.28
C SER A 810 26.74 -34.44 10.55
N LYS A 811 26.56 -34.06 11.83
CA LYS A 811 25.87 -32.82 12.20
C LYS A 811 26.60 -31.57 11.69
N MET A 812 27.91 -31.51 11.87
CA MET A 812 28.74 -30.39 11.37
C MET A 812 28.69 -30.29 9.85
N ALA A 813 28.79 -31.41 9.13
CA ALA A 813 28.70 -31.45 7.67
C ALA A 813 27.33 -30.94 7.18
N SER A 814 26.25 -31.43 7.79
CA SER A 814 24.89 -30.99 7.49
C SER A 814 24.68 -29.49 7.75
N ASP A 815 25.17 -28.97 8.87
CA ASP A 815 25.10 -27.53 9.19
C ASP A 815 25.95 -26.67 8.25
N THR A 816 27.08 -27.19 7.76
CA THR A 816 27.92 -26.52 6.76
C THR A 816 27.14 -26.34 5.46
N VAL A 817 26.51 -27.41 4.95
CA VAL A 817 25.65 -27.35 3.75
C VAL A 817 24.52 -26.34 3.95
N ALA A 818 23.89 -26.36 5.13
CA ALA A 818 22.83 -25.42 5.44
C ALA A 818 23.33 -23.98 5.50
N ALA A 819 24.52 -23.73 6.03
CA ALA A 819 25.15 -22.40 6.05
C ALA A 819 25.37 -21.88 4.62
N LEU A 820 25.75 -22.77 3.69
CA LEU A 820 25.92 -22.43 2.28
C LEU A 820 24.58 -22.11 1.61
N ILE A 821 23.57 -22.96 1.76
CA ILE A 821 22.24 -22.79 1.13
C ILE A 821 21.57 -21.50 1.63
N GLU A 822 21.45 -21.34 2.96
CA GLU A 822 20.80 -20.16 3.52
C GLU A 822 21.67 -18.91 3.41
N GLY A 823 23.00 -19.03 3.52
CA GLY A 823 23.92 -17.91 3.34
C GLY A 823 23.90 -17.37 1.92
N TYR A 824 23.77 -18.25 0.90
CA TYR A 824 23.55 -17.85 -0.47
C TYR A 824 22.18 -17.16 -0.65
N ALA A 825 21.11 -17.72 -0.10
CA ALA A 825 19.78 -17.12 -0.18
C ALA A 825 19.73 -15.72 0.46
N ASP A 826 20.26 -15.57 1.68
CA ASP A 826 20.33 -14.29 2.40
C ASP A 826 21.24 -13.29 1.65
N SER A 827 22.36 -13.74 1.07
CA SER A 827 23.24 -12.93 0.21
C SER A 827 22.50 -12.41 -1.04
N GLN A 828 21.70 -13.25 -1.71
CA GLN A 828 20.91 -12.84 -2.87
C GLN A 828 19.83 -11.82 -2.50
N VAL A 829 19.21 -11.96 -1.32
CA VAL A 829 18.24 -10.97 -0.80
C VAL A 829 18.94 -9.63 -0.58
N ASN A 830 20.12 -9.62 0.06
CA ASN A 830 20.91 -8.42 0.27
C ASN A 830 21.31 -7.76 -1.06
N LEU A 831 21.84 -8.52 -2.03
CA LEU A 831 22.19 -8.01 -3.36
C LEU A 831 20.99 -7.39 -4.08
N ARG A 832 19.82 -8.03 -4.00
CA ARG A 832 18.58 -7.51 -4.61
C ARG A 832 18.17 -6.18 -4.00
N MET A 833 18.20 -6.05 -2.66
CA MET A 833 17.91 -4.79 -1.98
C MET A 833 18.90 -3.69 -2.39
N ARG A 834 20.21 -3.98 -2.40
CA ARG A 834 21.21 -2.98 -2.80
C ARG A 834 21.10 -2.52 -4.24
N ARG A 835 20.75 -3.42 -5.17
CA ARG A 835 20.46 -3.02 -6.56
C ARG A 835 19.29 -2.04 -6.63
N TRP A 836 18.28 -2.19 -5.77
CA TRP A 836 17.17 -1.25 -5.70
C TRP A 836 17.59 0.10 -5.12
N ASP A 837 18.38 0.11 -4.03
CA ASP A 837 18.87 1.36 -3.44
C ASP A 837 19.70 2.17 -4.45
N TYR A 838 20.65 1.51 -5.13
CA TYR A 838 21.45 2.18 -6.17
C TYR A 838 20.60 2.62 -7.35
N LYS A 839 19.66 1.80 -7.83
CA LYS A 839 18.78 2.20 -8.93
C LYS A 839 17.98 3.46 -8.58
N SER A 840 17.43 3.52 -7.36
CA SER A 840 16.70 4.71 -6.88
C SER A 840 17.60 5.95 -6.87
N LYS A 841 18.81 5.85 -6.30
CA LYS A 841 19.72 7.00 -6.21
C LYS A 841 20.34 7.42 -7.53
N LEU A 842 20.61 6.48 -8.43
CA LEU A 842 21.12 6.79 -9.76
C LEU A 842 20.05 7.48 -10.62
N ASN A 843 18.79 7.04 -10.56
CA ASN A 843 17.70 7.75 -11.23
C ASN A 843 17.62 9.20 -10.75
N ASN A 844 17.59 9.43 -9.43
CA ASN A 844 17.58 10.79 -8.87
C ASN A 844 18.81 11.60 -9.29
N LEU A 845 19.98 10.96 -9.40
CA LEU A 845 21.22 11.60 -9.84
C LEU A 845 21.12 12.06 -11.30
N PHE A 846 20.67 11.19 -12.20
CA PHE A 846 20.53 11.52 -13.62
C PHE A 846 19.43 12.56 -13.87
N ASP A 847 18.35 12.53 -13.09
CA ASP A 847 17.32 13.57 -13.13
C ASP A 847 17.87 14.93 -12.69
N CYS A 848 18.66 14.97 -11.60
CA CYS A 848 19.34 16.18 -11.15
C CYS A 848 20.37 16.68 -12.18
N TYR A 849 21.11 15.76 -12.80
CA TYR A 849 22.07 16.08 -13.87
C TYR A 849 21.36 16.70 -15.07
N THR A 850 20.24 16.11 -15.50
CA THR A 850 19.44 16.64 -16.61
C THR A 850 18.99 18.08 -16.32
N ARG A 851 18.48 18.34 -15.11
CA ARG A 851 18.08 19.70 -14.70
C ARG A 851 19.25 20.66 -14.61
N LEU A 852 20.43 20.18 -14.22
CA LEU A 852 21.65 20.98 -14.13
C LEU A 852 22.12 21.39 -15.53
N GLU A 853 22.17 20.45 -16.48
CA GLU A 853 22.54 20.71 -17.88
C GLU A 853 21.54 21.65 -18.56
N LEU A 854 20.23 21.52 -18.27
CA LEU A 854 19.21 22.45 -18.77
C LEU A 854 19.36 23.87 -18.22
N LEU A 855 19.92 24.04 -17.01
CA LEU A 855 20.19 25.35 -16.42
C LEU A 855 21.51 25.96 -16.90
N PHE A 856 22.48 25.14 -17.29
CA PHE A 856 23.82 25.54 -17.71
C PHE A 856 24.24 24.88 -19.03
N PRO A 857 23.53 25.14 -20.15
CA PRO A 857 23.73 24.40 -21.40
C PRO A 857 25.08 24.65 -22.08
N HIS A 858 25.81 25.70 -21.67
CA HIS A 858 27.08 26.11 -22.29
C HIS A 858 28.32 25.82 -21.41
N GLU A 859 28.14 25.23 -20.23
CA GLU A 859 29.22 25.00 -19.27
C GLU A 859 29.26 23.54 -18.81
N ASP A 860 30.45 23.02 -18.45
CA ASP A 860 30.55 21.73 -17.74
C ASP A 860 30.12 21.93 -16.28
N ALA A 861 28.81 21.87 -16.06
CA ALA A 861 28.17 22.25 -14.81
C ALA A 861 28.59 21.33 -13.64
N LEU A 862 28.93 20.07 -13.91
CA LEU A 862 29.43 19.14 -12.88
C LEU A 862 30.82 19.52 -12.37
N ILE A 863 31.71 19.97 -13.26
CA ILE A 863 33.03 20.45 -12.85
C ILE A 863 32.90 21.73 -12.04
N LYS A 864 32.01 22.65 -12.45
CA LYS A 864 31.73 23.89 -11.71
C LYS A 864 31.18 23.58 -10.31
N LEU A 865 30.26 22.62 -10.20
CA LEU A 865 29.67 22.18 -8.94
C LEU A 865 30.70 21.59 -7.95
N ALA A 866 31.76 20.95 -8.46
CA ALA A 866 32.81 20.35 -7.64
C ALA A 866 33.83 21.37 -7.09
N ARG A 867 33.91 22.58 -7.64
CA ARG A 867 34.84 23.62 -7.18
C ARG A 867 34.40 24.21 -5.83
N PRO A 868 35.35 24.74 -5.02
CA PRO A 868 35.02 25.49 -3.80
C PRO A 868 34.08 26.68 -4.12
N GLY A 869 32.99 26.85 -3.37
CA GLY A 869 31.95 27.85 -3.66
C GLY A 869 30.86 27.38 -4.64
N GLY A 870 30.99 26.17 -5.18
CA GLY A 870 30.00 25.50 -6.02
C GLY A 870 29.52 26.33 -7.21
N LEU A 871 28.22 26.52 -7.33
CA LEU A 871 27.63 27.31 -8.42
C LEU A 871 27.76 28.84 -8.20
N GLN A 872 28.33 29.32 -7.09
CA GLN A 872 28.52 30.74 -6.78
C GLN A 872 27.23 31.59 -6.88
N GLY A 873 26.06 31.00 -6.62
CA GLY A 873 24.76 31.68 -6.76
C GLY A 873 24.23 31.78 -8.20
N SER A 874 24.99 31.29 -9.19
CA SER A 874 24.52 31.12 -10.57
C SER A 874 23.27 30.21 -10.57
N GLY A 875 22.20 30.62 -11.24
CA GLY A 875 20.93 29.87 -11.27
C GLY A 875 20.01 30.08 -10.05
N GLY A 876 20.30 31.04 -9.17
CA GLY A 876 19.41 31.49 -8.10
C GLY A 876 19.03 30.38 -7.10
N ILE A 877 17.76 30.34 -6.69
CA ILE A 877 17.23 29.35 -5.73
C ILE A 877 17.37 27.92 -6.29
N LYS A 878 17.07 27.72 -7.59
CA LYS A 878 17.13 26.40 -8.25
C LYS A 878 18.54 25.82 -8.28
N GLY A 879 19.55 26.66 -8.50
CA GLY A 879 20.96 26.25 -8.43
C GLY A 879 21.35 25.73 -7.05
N LYS A 880 20.99 26.45 -5.97
CA LYS A 880 21.24 26.03 -4.58
C LYS A 880 20.51 24.73 -4.21
N GLU A 881 19.28 24.56 -4.68
CA GLU A 881 18.52 23.32 -4.46
C GLU A 881 19.20 22.11 -5.13
N LEU A 882 19.66 22.26 -6.39
CA LEU A 882 20.39 21.20 -7.09
C LEU A 882 21.71 20.87 -6.42
N GLU A 883 22.46 21.88 -6.01
CA GLU A 883 23.72 21.72 -5.30
C GLU A 883 23.54 20.90 -4.01
N ARG A 884 22.54 21.24 -3.20
CA ARG A 884 22.16 20.45 -2.02
C ARG A 884 21.76 19.02 -2.41
N ALA A 885 20.99 18.84 -3.47
CA ALA A 885 20.56 17.52 -3.93
C ALA A 885 21.74 16.62 -4.34
N PHE A 886 22.75 17.17 -5.02
CA PHE A 886 23.97 16.43 -5.37
C PHE A 886 24.79 16.04 -4.13
N ILE A 887 24.93 16.95 -3.16
CA ILE A 887 25.61 16.65 -1.88
C ILE A 887 24.89 15.52 -1.15
N VAL A 888 23.56 15.60 -1.00
CA VAL A 888 22.75 14.57 -0.34
C VAL A 888 22.87 13.22 -1.05
N ASN A 889 22.77 13.21 -2.38
CA ASN A 889 22.92 12.00 -3.18
C ASN A 889 24.30 11.34 -2.96
N ALA A 890 25.36 12.15 -2.97
CA ALA A 890 26.72 11.66 -2.79
C ALA A 890 27.00 11.13 -1.38
N LEU A 891 26.48 11.81 -0.34
CA LEU A 891 26.58 11.35 1.05
C LEU A 891 25.87 10.00 1.25
N ASP A 892 24.68 9.83 0.64
CA ASP A 892 23.94 8.58 0.71
C ASP A 892 24.66 7.45 -0.03
N LEU A 893 25.16 7.69 -1.25
CA LEU A 893 25.91 6.69 -2.01
C LEU A 893 27.19 6.26 -1.27
N MET A 894 27.88 7.21 -0.64
CA MET A 894 29.05 6.93 0.20
C MET A 894 28.67 6.11 1.43
N TYR A 895 27.57 6.42 2.11
CA TYR A 895 27.09 5.64 3.25
C TYR A 895 26.73 4.20 2.83
N ILE A 896 25.93 4.06 1.76
CA ILE A 896 25.52 2.76 1.23
C ILE A 896 26.75 1.90 0.91
N TRP A 897 27.78 2.49 0.30
CA TRP A 897 29.02 1.80 -0.05
C TRP A 897 29.73 1.13 1.15
N PHE A 898 29.75 1.77 2.32
CA PHE A 898 30.49 1.28 3.50
C PHE A 898 29.66 0.49 4.50
N TYR A 899 28.41 0.89 4.74
CA TYR A 899 27.58 0.36 5.83
C TYR A 899 26.52 -0.64 5.39
N GLN A 900 26.22 -0.74 4.09
CA GLN A 900 25.16 -1.65 3.64
C GLN A 900 25.71 -3.01 3.19
N PRO A 901 25.09 -4.13 3.59
CA PRO A 901 25.56 -5.48 3.24
C PRO A 901 25.61 -5.69 1.72
N ARG A 902 26.70 -6.27 1.21
CA ARG A 902 26.91 -6.55 -0.23
C ARG A 902 26.85 -5.32 -1.16
N ALA A 903 26.92 -4.10 -0.62
CA ALA A 903 26.76 -2.88 -1.41
C ALA A 903 27.84 -2.70 -2.48
N GLN A 904 29.10 -3.03 -2.20
CA GLN A 904 30.17 -2.91 -3.18
C GLN A 904 30.00 -3.86 -4.37
N ASP A 905 29.57 -5.11 -4.10
CA ASP A 905 29.35 -6.11 -5.13
C ASP A 905 28.18 -5.71 -6.04
N ALA A 906 27.09 -5.20 -5.45
CA ALA A 906 25.96 -4.67 -6.21
C ALA A 906 26.35 -3.44 -7.03
N PHE A 907 27.12 -2.49 -6.45
CA PHE A 907 27.58 -1.30 -7.17
C PHE A 907 28.45 -1.66 -8.37
N ARG A 908 29.40 -2.60 -8.24
CA ARG A 908 30.24 -3.05 -9.36
C ARG A 908 29.40 -3.61 -10.52
N GLN A 909 28.33 -4.34 -10.21
CA GLN A 909 27.42 -4.87 -11.22
C GLN A 909 26.63 -3.75 -11.91
N VAL A 910 26.15 -2.77 -11.15
CA VAL A 910 25.41 -1.61 -11.67
C VAL A 910 26.32 -0.73 -12.52
N ALA A 911 27.51 -0.38 -12.03
CA ALA A 911 28.48 0.44 -12.75
C ALA A 911 28.93 -0.20 -14.08
N ARG A 912 29.12 -1.53 -14.11
CA ARG A 912 29.45 -2.26 -15.36
C ARG A 912 28.30 -2.24 -16.39
N ALA A 913 27.07 -2.14 -15.92
CA ALA A 913 25.89 -2.10 -16.78
C ALA A 913 25.60 -0.69 -17.35
N LEU A 914 26.20 0.37 -16.79
CA LEU A 914 26.02 1.73 -17.26
C LEU A 914 26.83 2.00 -18.54
N PRO A 915 26.28 2.79 -19.49
CA PRO A 915 27.06 3.39 -20.57
C PRO A 915 28.28 4.15 -20.05
N GLU A 916 29.29 4.32 -20.90
CA GLU A 916 30.52 5.02 -20.50
C GLU A 916 30.27 6.49 -20.14
N ALA A 917 29.40 7.19 -20.88
CA ALA A 917 28.99 8.55 -20.56
C ALA A 917 28.36 8.64 -19.16
N ASP A 918 27.40 7.76 -18.85
CA ASP A 918 26.72 7.71 -17.56
C ASP A 918 27.67 7.37 -16.40
N ARG A 919 28.69 6.53 -16.63
CA ARG A 919 29.74 6.26 -15.64
C ARG A 919 30.59 7.49 -15.35
N ASN A 920 30.89 8.29 -16.37
CA ASN A 920 31.63 9.55 -16.20
C ASN A 920 30.80 10.57 -15.43
N VAL A 921 29.51 10.72 -15.74
CA VAL A 921 28.57 11.58 -14.99
C VAL A 921 28.52 11.15 -13.54
N LEU A 922 28.36 9.85 -13.27
CA LEU A 922 28.38 9.31 -11.90
C LEU A 922 29.69 9.63 -11.18
N ALA A 923 30.84 9.43 -11.81
CA ALA A 923 32.13 9.69 -11.19
C ALA A 923 32.34 11.18 -10.88
N ARG A 924 31.99 12.06 -11.83
CA ARG A 924 32.13 13.51 -11.70
C ARG A 924 31.17 14.08 -10.66
N SER A 925 29.94 13.60 -10.59
CA SER A 925 28.97 14.08 -9.61
C SER A 925 29.40 13.82 -8.16
N GLN A 926 30.13 12.73 -7.90
CA GLN A 926 30.64 12.43 -6.56
C GLN A 926 31.77 13.38 -6.11
N LEU A 927 32.42 14.12 -7.03
CA LEU A 927 33.48 15.07 -6.68
C LEU A 927 32.98 16.21 -5.78
N VAL A 928 31.66 16.43 -5.69
CA VAL A 928 31.06 17.33 -4.70
C VAL A 928 31.49 16.99 -3.27
N LEU A 929 31.85 15.74 -2.97
CA LEU A 929 32.35 15.31 -1.65
C LEU A 929 33.72 15.91 -1.29
N THR A 930 34.42 16.56 -2.22
CA THR A 930 35.66 17.30 -1.93
C THR A 930 35.42 18.60 -1.16
N ARG A 931 34.17 19.08 -1.13
CA ARG A 931 33.72 20.32 -0.52
C ARG A 931 33.53 20.21 0.99
N GLU A 932 34.64 20.04 1.69
CA GLU A 932 34.66 19.75 3.13
C GLU A 932 33.97 20.82 3.98
N ARG A 933 34.27 22.10 3.75
CA ARG A 933 33.71 23.21 4.55
C ARG A 933 32.20 23.30 4.41
N GLU A 934 31.69 23.24 3.19
CA GLU A 934 30.26 23.42 2.90
C GLU A 934 29.43 22.21 3.36
N ILE A 935 29.94 20.99 3.15
CA ILE A 935 29.27 19.78 3.64
C ILE A 935 29.26 19.75 5.18
N SER A 936 30.36 20.13 5.82
CA SER A 936 30.43 20.20 7.29
C SER A 936 29.43 21.24 7.82
N GLN A 937 29.35 22.42 7.19
CA GLN A 937 28.39 23.44 7.54
C GLN A 937 26.94 22.94 7.37
N LEU A 938 26.61 22.29 6.24
CA LEU A 938 25.27 21.73 6.02
C LEU A 938 24.88 20.69 7.08
N LEU A 939 25.82 19.86 7.52
CA LEU A 939 25.58 18.89 8.60
C LEU A 939 25.31 19.58 9.94
N VAL A 940 26.06 20.65 10.26
CA VAL A 940 25.90 21.46 11.47
C VAL A 940 24.58 22.26 11.44
N ASP A 941 24.21 22.80 10.28
CA ASP A 941 22.98 23.57 10.04
C ASP A 941 21.71 22.70 10.09
N GLY A 942 21.86 21.39 10.31
CA GLY A 942 20.75 20.50 10.64
C GLY A 942 20.28 19.56 9.53
N LEU A 943 21.09 19.29 8.49
CA LEU A 943 20.75 18.32 7.44
C LEU A 943 20.28 16.96 8.00
N LEU A 944 20.88 16.53 9.12
CA LEU A 944 20.58 15.27 9.83
C LEU A 944 20.06 15.49 11.26
N GLY A 945 19.56 16.68 11.57
CA GLY A 945 19.09 17.05 12.91
C GLY A 945 20.22 17.22 13.93
N ARG A 946 19.87 17.16 15.22
CA ARG A 946 20.78 17.54 16.33
C ARG A 946 21.97 16.59 16.54
N ASN A 947 21.89 15.35 16.05
CA ASN A 947 22.90 14.31 16.25
C ASN A 947 23.89 14.22 15.05
N PHE A 948 24.41 15.36 14.60
CA PHE A 948 25.25 15.45 13.40
C PHE A 948 26.70 14.94 13.58
N SER A 949 27.16 14.73 14.82
CA SER A 949 28.56 14.38 15.13
C SER A 949 29.04 13.08 14.46
N ARG A 950 28.22 12.03 14.47
CA ARG A 950 28.54 10.73 13.85
C ARG A 950 28.61 10.82 12.32
N PRO A 951 27.60 11.39 11.60
CA PRO A 951 27.70 11.65 10.17
C PRO A 951 28.91 12.50 9.77
N LEU A 952 29.22 13.54 10.53
CA LEU A 952 30.36 14.42 10.26
C LEU A 952 31.68 13.66 10.36
N ALA A 953 31.89 12.90 11.46
CA ALA A 953 33.08 12.07 11.61
C ALA A 953 33.22 11.04 10.47
N PHE A 954 32.11 10.40 10.07
CA PHE A 954 32.09 9.46 8.95
C PHE A 954 32.50 10.12 7.63
N PHE A 955 31.93 11.28 7.31
CA PHE A 955 32.29 12.03 6.10
C PHE A 955 33.76 12.44 6.10
N LEU A 956 34.24 12.96 7.23
CA LEU A 956 35.62 13.43 7.34
C LEU A 956 36.65 12.30 7.20
N ASP A 957 36.36 11.12 7.75
CA ASP A 957 37.27 9.98 7.69
C ASP A 957 37.25 9.28 6.32
N LYS A 958 36.07 9.05 5.73
CA LYS A 958 35.91 8.10 4.61
C LYS A 958 35.85 8.70 3.21
N ARG A 959 35.59 10.00 3.05
CA ARG A 959 35.41 10.62 1.71
C ARG A 959 36.57 10.35 0.74
N LYS A 960 37.82 10.49 1.19
CA LYS A 960 39.02 10.30 0.36
C LYS A 960 39.20 8.85 -0.07
N ALA A 961 38.85 7.89 0.79
CA ALA A 961 38.90 6.47 0.47
C ALA A 961 37.81 6.09 -0.55
N TYR A 962 36.60 6.64 -0.38
CA TYR A 962 35.47 6.44 -1.30
C TYR A 962 35.79 6.92 -2.72
N LEU A 963 36.21 8.18 -2.87
CA LEU A 963 36.51 8.77 -4.17
C LEU A 963 37.64 8.03 -4.92
N ARG A 964 38.69 7.58 -4.20
CA ARG A 964 39.77 6.77 -4.79
C ARG A 964 39.30 5.41 -5.30
N SER A 965 38.33 4.79 -4.62
CA SER A 965 37.75 3.51 -5.04
C SER A 965 36.81 3.68 -6.23
N LEU A 966 35.97 4.74 -6.21
CA LEU A 966 35.09 5.11 -7.31
C LEU A 966 35.88 5.40 -8.59
N GLY A 967 36.92 6.24 -8.49
CA GLY A 967 37.78 6.59 -9.62
C GLY A 967 38.48 5.39 -10.25
N ARG A 968 38.87 4.38 -9.46
CA ARG A 968 39.45 3.13 -9.98
C ARG A 968 38.44 2.27 -10.73
N MET A 969 37.17 2.26 -10.32
CA MET A 969 36.12 1.45 -10.95
C MET A 969 35.49 2.11 -12.18
N CYS A 970 35.41 3.44 -12.19
CA CYS A 970 34.79 4.21 -13.28
C CYS A 970 35.77 4.66 -14.36
N ARG A 971 37.08 4.42 -14.21
CA ARG A 971 38.07 4.67 -15.26
C ARG A 971 37.73 3.83 -16.50
N PRO A 972 37.70 4.40 -17.71
CA PRO A 972 37.61 3.61 -18.93
C PRO A 972 38.78 2.64 -18.97
N GLY A 973 38.50 1.37 -19.30
CA GLY A 973 39.57 0.45 -19.67
C GLY A 973 40.32 1.10 -20.83
N LYS A 974 41.66 1.14 -20.74
CA LYS A 974 42.53 1.65 -21.81
C LYS A 974 41.94 1.23 -23.16
N MET A 975 41.76 2.19 -24.08
CA MET A 975 41.58 1.88 -25.50
C MET A 975 42.63 0.82 -25.83
N LYS A 976 42.19 -0.37 -26.26
CA LYS A 976 43.10 -1.29 -26.94
C LYS A 976 43.64 -0.49 -28.12
N GLU A 977 44.94 -0.25 -28.14
CA GLU A 977 45.59 0.23 -29.35
C GLU A 977 45.20 -0.74 -30.48
N PRO A 978 44.75 -0.23 -31.63
CA PRO A 978 44.43 -1.06 -32.77
C PRO A 978 45.74 -1.64 -33.31
N GLY A 979 46.13 -2.85 -32.88
CA GLY A 979 47.36 -3.48 -33.37
C GLY A 979 47.94 -4.72 -32.67
N GLY A 980 47.31 -5.29 -31.63
CA GLY A 980 47.84 -6.50 -30.99
C GLY A 980 47.27 -7.81 -31.59
N PRO A 981 48.09 -8.77 -32.04
CA PRO A 981 47.62 -9.98 -32.75
C PRO A 981 46.79 -10.90 -31.85
N ARG A 982 45.88 -11.64 -32.51
CA ARG A 982 44.79 -12.43 -31.90
C ARG A 982 45.24 -13.60 -31.04
#